data_AF-Q0FAC3-F1
#
_entry.id   AF-Q0FAC3-F1
#
_cell.length_a   1.000
_cell.length_b   1.000
_cell.length_c   1.000
_cell.angle_alpha   90.00
_cell.angle_beta   90.00
_cell.angle_gamma   90.00
#
_symmetry.space_group_name_H-M   'P 1'
#
loop_
_entity.id
_entity.type
_entity.pdbx_description
1 polymer ?
#
loop_
_entity_poly.entity_id
_entity_poly.type
_entity_poly.pdbx_seq_one_letter_code
_entity_poly.pdbx_strand_id
1 'polypeptide(L)'
;MPEFKQIAVIGAGTMGSGIAAQIANSGNKVLLMDLPRDDDPIGVLKDAKKRLLKSDPPALVHKSRIDLIEVGNIRDDFDKLANCDWIVEAIVERLDIKKELYKRLNEVINPNCVVTSNTSTIPISLLVEDMPEDFQKRFAITHYFNPVRYMRLLELVRGANTDEKIMDQLADYNDRVMGKGVVRCNDTPGFLGNRVGVFALQVGMDEASKNKLTVEEADALMGRPMGIPKTGVFGLYDLIGIDLMSDVVNTLGDILPEDDLFHEVGTLNNPVMPLIRDMIQNGFTGDKGKGGFYRIESKTNCAVDLTNGKIRLRQKTLPISAQKAADAQAAGDETLVVMINGSDNHATFCKRFLARTLAYAADLIPAVTSSPQDIDDAMKLGFNWVRGPFELIDALGANVVVKLIKEAGLTVPKAISLSEEIGPFYTVSKSSLNVLNFENNTFYSPVILPENTIRFHMTKQSMTPLLTNSAASLYELKGNLRLLEFHSKANALTAESMEIVLAAAKNHGDGIIIHNDAQHFSAGVDLNRFRSLIEASNWNGIDEFLNSFQQSVKALKYSPVPVIGAPSGLSIGGGFEVLAHCDKLIAHTNTVFGLVETGVGVVPGGGGVKETLLRWYQATGDWEKASWNTWMQIGYGQIGTSPDLSARMQYYLKDRDVEVLNRDKLMHVASTEMAKLQKEYLPPIEPVFELPGSAMIKKMSDFMQNGIHEGLFFPHDKTVAMQVAEIVVNSADENSITVSEQDMYDRERRAFLNLAKTPETIVRISSLLDTGEAIRN
;
A
#
# COMPACT_ATOMS: atom_id res chain seq x y z
N MET A 1 11.87 25.59 -4.35
CA MET A 1 13.33 25.39 -4.51
C MET A 1 13.63 25.09 -5.97
N PRO A 2 14.88 25.19 -6.46
CA PRO A 2 15.20 24.78 -7.84
C PRO A 2 14.88 23.29 -8.03
N GLU A 3 14.16 22.93 -9.09
CA GLU A 3 13.87 21.52 -9.41
C GLU A 3 15.06 20.86 -10.11
N PHE A 4 15.30 19.58 -9.81
CA PHE A 4 16.22 18.75 -10.59
C PHE A 4 15.59 18.42 -11.95
N LYS A 5 16.34 18.67 -13.03
CA LYS A 5 15.88 18.54 -14.42
C LYS A 5 16.70 17.53 -15.22
N GLN A 6 17.96 17.31 -14.84
CA GLN A 6 18.90 16.45 -15.55
C GLN A 6 19.46 15.43 -14.56
N ILE A 7 18.73 14.33 -14.40
CA ILE A 7 19.01 13.34 -13.36
C ILE A 7 19.73 12.14 -13.96
N ALA A 8 20.74 11.62 -13.28
CA ALA A 8 21.36 10.34 -13.63
C ALA A 8 21.28 9.34 -12.48
N VAL A 9 21.24 8.07 -12.83
CA VAL A 9 21.37 6.95 -11.90
C VAL A 9 22.51 6.06 -12.37
N ILE A 10 23.50 5.81 -11.51
CA ILE A 10 24.67 4.98 -11.82
C ILE A 10 24.52 3.65 -11.11
N GLY A 11 24.48 2.57 -11.89
CA GLY A 11 24.13 1.21 -11.47
C GLY A 11 22.78 0.80 -12.01
N ALA A 12 22.74 -0.19 -12.91
CA ALA A 12 21.53 -0.71 -13.53
C ALA A 12 21.10 -2.05 -12.92
N GLY A 13 21.46 -2.32 -11.67
CA GLY A 13 20.92 -3.40 -10.85
C GLY A 13 19.44 -3.19 -10.48
N THR A 14 18.91 -4.02 -9.58
CA THR A 14 17.49 -3.95 -9.16
C THR A 14 17.11 -2.58 -8.59
N MET A 15 17.91 -2.05 -7.66
CA MET A 15 17.64 -0.75 -7.04
C MET A 15 17.82 0.41 -8.02
N GLY A 16 18.97 0.53 -8.67
CA GLY A 16 19.22 1.66 -9.58
C GLY A 16 18.26 1.72 -10.77
N SER A 17 17.92 0.58 -11.39
CA SER A 17 16.88 0.57 -12.44
C SER A 17 15.49 0.89 -11.89
N GLY A 18 15.17 0.49 -10.64
CA GLY A 18 13.94 0.86 -9.96
C GLY A 18 13.84 2.36 -9.62
N ILE A 19 14.95 2.99 -9.22
CA ILE A 19 15.04 4.43 -8.98
C ILE A 19 14.84 5.19 -10.30
N ALA A 20 15.53 4.78 -11.37
CA ALA A 20 15.33 5.34 -12.70
C ALA A 20 13.87 5.19 -13.18
N ALA A 21 13.25 4.04 -12.93
CA ALA A 21 11.84 3.84 -13.23
C ALA A 21 10.93 4.79 -12.45
N GLN A 22 11.22 5.06 -11.17
CA GLN A 22 10.41 6.00 -10.38
C GLN A 22 10.59 7.46 -10.82
N ILE A 23 11.80 7.85 -11.24
CA ILE A 23 12.05 9.17 -11.84
C ILE A 23 11.24 9.31 -13.15
N ALA A 24 11.24 8.26 -13.97
CA ALA A 24 10.42 8.23 -15.18
C ALA A 24 8.90 8.24 -14.87
N ASN A 25 8.46 7.56 -13.80
CA ASN A 25 7.06 7.55 -13.37
C ASN A 25 6.56 8.95 -12.97
N SER A 26 7.43 9.80 -12.41
CA SER A 26 7.11 11.20 -12.10
C SER A 26 7.12 12.12 -13.33
N GLY A 27 7.40 11.58 -14.52
CA GLY A 27 7.43 12.33 -15.78
C GLY A 27 8.77 12.95 -16.12
N ASN A 28 9.82 12.68 -15.33
CA ASN A 28 11.15 13.25 -15.53
C ASN A 28 12.04 12.33 -16.36
N LYS A 29 12.91 12.92 -17.17
CA LYS A 29 13.94 12.18 -17.90
C LYS A 29 15.06 11.76 -16.95
N VAL A 30 15.62 10.57 -17.19
CA VAL A 30 16.75 10.06 -16.42
C VAL A 30 17.76 9.35 -17.31
N LEU A 31 19.04 9.62 -17.08
CA LEU A 31 20.15 8.88 -17.67
C LEU A 31 20.53 7.71 -16.75
N LEU A 32 20.19 6.48 -17.15
CA LEU A 32 20.65 5.28 -16.47
C LEU A 32 22.03 4.88 -17.02
N MET A 33 23.00 4.66 -16.13
CA MET A 33 24.35 4.27 -16.50
C MET A 33 24.82 3.00 -15.80
N ASP A 34 25.61 2.19 -16.50
CA ASP A 34 26.32 1.05 -15.91
C ASP A 34 27.61 0.76 -16.69
N LEU A 35 28.39 -0.21 -16.22
CA LEU A 35 29.56 -0.73 -16.92
C LEU A 35 29.15 -1.38 -18.26
N PRO A 36 29.97 -1.21 -19.31
CA PRO A 36 29.72 -1.88 -20.59
C PRO A 36 29.93 -3.39 -20.45
N ARG A 37 29.23 -4.16 -21.30
CA ARG A 37 29.54 -5.58 -21.52
C ARG A 37 30.49 -5.69 -22.71
N ASP A 38 31.40 -6.66 -22.70
CA ASP A 38 32.42 -6.82 -23.75
C ASP A 38 31.81 -7.03 -25.15
N ASP A 39 30.67 -7.71 -25.25
CA ASP A 39 29.94 -8.01 -26.48
C ASP A 39 28.91 -6.93 -26.87
N ASP A 40 28.40 -6.15 -25.92
CA ASP A 40 27.45 -5.06 -26.14
C ASP A 40 27.68 -3.94 -25.12
N PRO A 41 28.21 -2.77 -25.53
CA PRO A 41 28.50 -1.66 -24.63
C PRO A 41 27.30 -1.17 -23.81
N ILE A 42 26.07 -1.45 -24.24
CA ILE A 42 24.84 -1.12 -23.51
C ILE A 42 24.00 -2.36 -23.13
N GLY A 43 24.59 -3.56 -23.17
CA GLY A 43 23.91 -4.83 -22.92
C GLY A 43 23.25 -4.89 -21.53
N VAL A 44 23.98 -4.50 -20.48
CA VAL A 44 23.48 -4.45 -19.09
C VAL A 44 22.24 -3.54 -18.98
N LEU A 45 22.26 -2.41 -19.68
CA LEU A 45 21.20 -1.41 -19.66
C LEU A 45 19.96 -1.88 -20.46
N LYS A 46 20.17 -2.55 -21.59
CA LYS A 46 19.08 -3.21 -22.34
C LYS A 46 18.39 -4.27 -21.48
N ASP A 47 19.16 -5.07 -20.76
CA ASP A 47 18.63 -6.08 -19.84
C ASP A 47 17.86 -5.41 -18.70
N ALA A 48 18.34 -4.31 -18.15
CA ALA A 48 17.62 -3.52 -17.15
C ALA A 48 16.26 -3.00 -17.67
N LYS A 49 16.22 -2.36 -18.85
CA LYS A 49 14.96 -1.91 -19.47
C LYS A 49 14.00 -3.08 -19.71
N LYS A 50 14.51 -4.23 -20.15
CA LYS A 50 13.71 -5.46 -20.35
C LYS A 50 13.14 -6.00 -19.03
N ARG A 51 13.92 -5.98 -17.94
CA ARG A 51 13.43 -6.36 -16.59
C ARG A 51 12.32 -5.42 -16.12
N LEU A 52 12.49 -4.10 -16.28
CA LEU A 52 11.45 -3.12 -15.92
C LEU A 52 10.14 -3.31 -16.69
N LEU A 53 10.19 -3.67 -17.97
CA LEU A 53 8.99 -3.93 -18.78
C LEU A 53 8.27 -5.23 -18.43
N LYS A 54 8.97 -6.16 -17.77
CA LYS A 54 8.47 -7.49 -17.38
C LYS A 54 8.24 -7.65 -15.89
N SER A 55 8.59 -6.65 -15.08
CA SER A 55 8.47 -6.71 -13.62
C SER A 55 7.03 -6.93 -13.19
N ASP A 56 6.84 -7.80 -12.22
CA ASP A 56 5.57 -8.01 -11.52
C ASP A 56 5.86 -8.08 -10.00
N PRO A 57 5.31 -7.17 -9.17
CA PRO A 57 4.45 -6.06 -9.55
C PRO A 57 5.15 -5.01 -10.45
N PRO A 58 4.42 -4.26 -11.30
CA PRO A 58 5.03 -3.36 -12.29
C PRO A 58 5.85 -2.22 -11.68
N ALA A 59 7.14 -2.13 -12.03
CA ALA A 59 8.02 -1.03 -11.66
C ALA A 59 7.63 0.31 -12.32
N LEU A 60 7.08 0.24 -13.55
CA LEU A 60 6.58 1.40 -14.29
C LEU A 60 5.06 1.52 -14.15
N VAL A 61 4.56 2.74 -13.95
CA VAL A 61 3.10 3.03 -13.90
C VAL A 61 2.43 2.77 -15.23
N HIS A 62 3.16 2.99 -16.32
CA HIS A 62 2.79 2.63 -17.68
C HIS A 62 4.05 2.28 -18.47
N LYS A 63 3.94 1.34 -19.42
CA LYS A 63 5.10 0.88 -20.21
C LYS A 63 5.79 2.00 -20.98
N SER A 64 5.06 3.03 -21.44
CA SER A 64 5.66 4.18 -22.15
C SER A 64 6.58 5.04 -21.29
N ARG A 65 6.54 4.93 -19.95
CA ARG A 65 7.50 5.64 -19.09
C ARG A 65 8.95 5.19 -19.35
N ILE A 66 9.13 4.00 -19.95
CA ILE A 66 10.44 3.50 -20.37
C ILE A 66 11.15 4.42 -21.39
N ASP A 67 10.40 5.27 -22.10
CA ASP A 67 10.93 6.21 -23.10
C ASP A 67 11.60 7.43 -22.45
N LEU A 68 11.33 7.67 -21.17
CA LEU A 68 12.01 8.70 -20.36
C LEU A 68 13.33 8.21 -19.76
N ILE A 69 13.64 6.90 -19.89
CA ILE A 69 14.89 6.31 -19.43
C ILE A 69 15.87 6.24 -20.60
N GLU A 70 16.75 7.23 -20.65
CA GLU A 70 17.92 7.26 -21.53
C GLU A 70 19.02 6.38 -20.95
N VAL A 71 19.88 5.82 -21.82
CA VAL A 71 20.92 4.87 -21.41
C VAL A 71 22.29 5.33 -21.90
N GLY A 72 23.32 5.14 -21.08
CA GLY A 72 24.73 5.39 -21.43
C GLY A 72 25.66 4.50 -20.62
N ASN A 73 26.87 4.25 -21.09
CA ASN A 73 27.82 3.40 -20.36
C ASN A 73 28.95 4.20 -19.72
N ILE A 74 29.45 3.73 -18.58
CA ILE A 74 30.44 4.45 -17.76
C ILE A 74 31.80 4.62 -18.48
N ARG A 75 32.13 3.79 -19.47
CA ARG A 75 33.38 3.90 -20.24
C ARG A 75 33.29 5.00 -21.29
N ASP A 76 32.24 4.98 -22.10
CA ASP A 76 32.16 5.79 -23.32
C ASP A 76 31.33 7.08 -23.15
N ASP A 77 30.43 7.14 -22.16
CA ASP A 77 29.42 8.21 -22.04
C ASP A 77 29.57 9.05 -20.76
N PHE A 78 30.65 8.90 -19.99
CA PHE A 78 30.79 9.53 -18.67
C PHE A 78 30.71 11.07 -18.71
N ASP A 79 31.18 11.69 -19.80
CA ASP A 79 31.12 13.14 -20.01
C ASP A 79 29.69 13.69 -20.04
N LYS A 80 28.68 12.86 -20.31
CA LYS A 80 27.27 13.27 -20.26
C LYS A 80 26.84 13.72 -18.86
N LEU A 81 27.49 13.20 -17.81
CA LEU A 81 27.22 13.55 -16.42
C LEU A 81 27.56 15.00 -16.08
N ALA A 82 28.38 15.69 -16.90
CA ALA A 82 28.69 17.11 -16.74
C ALA A 82 27.43 18.01 -16.78
N ASN A 83 26.37 17.56 -17.45
CA ASN A 83 25.12 18.29 -17.59
C ASN A 83 24.07 17.95 -16.51
N CYS A 84 24.37 17.00 -15.63
CA CYS A 84 23.44 16.59 -14.58
C CYS A 84 23.42 17.59 -13.42
N ASP A 85 22.25 17.74 -12.80
CA ASP A 85 22.07 18.50 -11.57
C ASP A 85 21.85 17.59 -10.35
N TRP A 86 21.47 16.32 -10.56
CA TRP A 86 21.45 15.30 -9.52
C TRP A 86 21.86 13.93 -10.04
N ILE A 87 22.76 13.27 -9.32
CA ILE A 87 23.24 11.91 -9.61
C ILE A 87 22.98 11.01 -8.41
N VAL A 88 22.34 9.87 -8.64
CA VAL A 88 22.14 8.82 -7.63
C VAL A 88 23.04 7.64 -7.92
N GLU A 89 23.94 7.32 -6.99
CA GLU A 89 24.79 6.13 -7.02
C GLU A 89 24.06 4.92 -6.40
N ALA A 90 23.97 3.84 -7.16
CA ALA A 90 23.37 2.56 -6.78
C ALA A 90 24.17 1.37 -7.38
N ILE A 91 25.49 1.45 -7.27
CA ILE A 91 26.46 0.40 -7.65
C ILE A 91 26.67 -0.59 -6.50
N VAL A 92 27.51 -1.60 -6.74
CA VAL A 92 27.89 -2.63 -5.76
C VAL A 92 28.35 -2.02 -4.43
N GLU A 93 28.02 -2.68 -3.33
CA GLU A 93 28.31 -2.24 -1.95
C GLU A 93 29.79 -2.46 -1.58
N ARG A 94 30.69 -1.75 -2.29
CA ARG A 94 32.13 -1.77 -2.08
C ARG A 94 32.69 -0.35 -1.98
N LEU A 95 33.28 -0.05 -0.82
CA LEU A 95 33.79 1.29 -0.50
C LEU A 95 34.83 1.79 -1.51
N ASP A 96 35.75 0.94 -1.93
CA ASP A 96 36.84 1.31 -2.83
C ASP A 96 36.33 1.69 -4.23
N ILE A 97 35.38 0.92 -4.78
CA ILE A 97 34.75 1.21 -6.08
C ILE A 97 33.92 2.50 -6.01
N LYS A 98 33.16 2.71 -4.92
CA LYS A 98 32.39 3.95 -4.72
C LYS A 98 33.30 5.17 -4.62
N LYS A 99 34.40 5.09 -3.85
CA LYS A 99 35.40 6.16 -3.74
C LYS A 99 36.03 6.50 -5.09
N GLU A 100 36.38 5.50 -5.90
CA GLU A 100 36.92 5.73 -7.26
C GLU A 100 35.90 6.46 -8.15
N LEU A 101 34.64 6.03 -8.12
CA LEU A 101 33.56 6.70 -8.84
C LEU A 101 33.40 8.16 -8.42
N TYR A 102 33.42 8.46 -7.12
CA TYR A 102 33.26 9.84 -6.63
C TYR A 102 34.41 10.75 -7.06
N LYS A 103 35.66 10.25 -7.02
CA LYS A 103 36.83 10.99 -7.52
C LYS A 103 36.65 11.35 -9.00
N ARG A 104 36.26 10.38 -9.82
CA ARG A 104 36.00 10.60 -11.26
C ARG A 104 34.82 11.54 -11.50
N LEU A 105 33.75 11.42 -10.71
CA LEU A 105 32.60 12.34 -10.80
C LEU A 105 33.04 13.79 -10.52
N ASN A 106 33.82 14.01 -9.46
CA ASN A 106 34.28 15.35 -9.08
C ASN A 106 35.11 16.07 -10.16
N GLU A 107 35.77 15.32 -11.05
CA GLU A 107 36.51 15.90 -12.18
C GLU A 107 35.61 16.36 -13.34
N VAL A 108 34.39 15.81 -13.46
CA VAL A 108 33.54 15.94 -14.66
C VAL A 108 32.27 16.74 -14.40
N ILE A 109 31.65 16.56 -13.24
CA ILE A 109 30.31 17.09 -12.98
C ILE A 109 30.34 18.59 -12.66
N ASN A 110 29.23 19.27 -12.94
CA ASN A 110 29.06 20.67 -12.58
C ASN A 110 29.28 20.88 -11.06
N PRO A 111 29.97 21.96 -10.61
CA PRO A 111 30.15 22.31 -9.19
C PRO A 111 28.87 22.52 -8.37
N ASN A 112 27.70 22.59 -9.01
CA ASN A 112 26.38 22.63 -8.35
C ASN A 112 25.59 21.31 -8.40
N CYS A 113 26.05 20.28 -9.13
CA CYS A 113 25.41 18.95 -9.18
C CYS A 113 25.37 18.26 -7.81
N VAL A 114 24.19 17.88 -7.33
CA VAL A 114 24.05 17.07 -6.12
C VAL A 114 24.43 15.62 -6.42
N VAL A 115 25.14 14.97 -5.52
CA VAL A 115 25.45 13.53 -5.61
C VAL A 115 24.87 12.83 -4.40
N THR A 116 24.13 11.75 -4.62
CA THR A 116 23.62 10.93 -3.52
C THR A 116 23.98 9.46 -3.71
N SER A 117 24.08 8.73 -2.61
CA SER A 117 24.21 7.25 -2.63
C SER A 117 22.92 6.59 -2.15
N ASN A 118 22.60 5.42 -2.68
CA ASN A 118 21.55 4.53 -2.20
C ASN A 118 22.12 3.42 -1.28
N THR A 119 23.35 3.55 -0.78
CA THR A 119 23.93 2.61 0.21
C THR A 119 22.98 2.41 1.39
N SER A 120 22.94 1.19 1.91
CA SER A 120 22.11 0.83 3.07
C SER A 120 22.94 0.69 4.35
N THR A 121 24.26 0.63 4.25
CA THR A 121 25.15 0.25 5.37
C THR A 121 26.45 1.03 5.48
N ILE A 122 26.96 1.63 4.39
CA ILE A 122 28.24 2.35 4.43
C ILE A 122 28.01 3.80 4.91
N PRO A 123 28.65 4.24 6.00
CA PRO A 123 28.53 5.62 6.47
C PRO A 123 29.03 6.66 5.46
N ILE A 124 28.38 7.83 5.42
CA ILE A 124 28.78 8.96 4.56
C ILE A 124 30.22 9.37 4.87
N SER A 125 30.59 9.41 6.15
CA SER A 125 31.94 9.76 6.59
C SER A 125 33.04 8.97 5.87
N LEU A 126 32.83 7.68 5.63
CA LEU A 126 33.77 6.84 4.88
C LEU A 126 33.70 7.07 3.37
N LEU A 127 32.50 7.29 2.82
CA LEU A 127 32.28 7.50 1.39
C LEU A 127 33.00 8.74 0.86
N VAL A 128 33.01 9.82 1.65
CA VAL A 128 33.51 11.13 1.20
C VAL A 128 34.82 11.57 1.85
N GLU A 129 35.46 10.69 2.63
CA GLU A 129 36.71 10.97 3.37
C GLU A 129 37.81 11.58 2.48
N ASP A 130 37.96 11.06 1.25
CA ASP A 130 39.00 11.50 0.31
C ASP A 130 38.53 12.62 -0.65
N MET A 131 37.32 13.16 -0.44
CA MET A 131 36.70 14.14 -1.33
C MET A 131 36.91 15.57 -0.80
N PRO A 132 37.02 16.58 -1.68
CA PRO A 132 37.16 17.96 -1.23
C PRO A 132 35.86 18.46 -0.56
N GLU A 133 35.99 19.41 0.36
CA GLU A 133 34.89 19.89 1.22
C GLU A 133 33.68 20.40 0.42
N ASP A 134 33.92 21.04 -0.73
CA ASP A 134 32.87 21.50 -1.62
C ASP A 134 32.05 20.33 -2.20
N PHE A 135 32.68 19.20 -2.54
CA PHE A 135 31.96 17.98 -2.91
C PHE A 135 31.17 17.40 -1.74
N GLN A 136 31.76 17.36 -0.54
CA GLN A 136 31.09 16.85 0.67
C GLN A 136 29.82 17.64 1.02
N LYS A 137 29.83 18.97 0.80
CA LYS A 137 28.66 19.85 1.02
C LYS A 137 27.45 19.52 0.17
N ARG A 138 27.64 18.84 -0.96
CA ARG A 138 26.61 18.48 -1.95
C ARG A 138 26.43 16.96 -2.06
N PHE A 139 26.92 16.23 -1.06
CA PHE A 139 26.76 14.79 -0.94
C PHE A 139 25.78 14.42 0.18
N ALA A 140 24.87 13.49 -0.08
CA ALA A 140 23.94 12.92 0.89
C ALA A 140 23.64 11.44 0.59
N ILE A 141 22.88 10.75 1.44
CA ILE A 141 22.30 9.44 1.10
C ILE A 141 20.81 9.60 0.86
N THR A 142 20.34 9.05 -0.25
CA THR A 142 18.92 8.86 -0.57
C THR A 142 18.66 7.36 -0.62
N HIS A 143 18.36 6.77 0.53
CA HIS A 143 18.18 5.34 0.69
C HIS A 143 16.71 4.94 0.43
N TYR A 144 16.47 4.46 -0.79
CA TYR A 144 15.17 3.96 -1.24
C TYR A 144 14.99 2.49 -0.85
N PHE A 145 13.74 2.07 -0.69
CA PHE A 145 13.37 0.70 -0.34
C PHE A 145 12.81 -0.06 -1.55
N ASN A 146 13.13 -1.35 -1.65
CA ASN A 146 12.64 -2.21 -2.73
C ASN A 146 11.24 -2.80 -2.40
N PRO A 147 10.27 -2.82 -3.33
CA PRO A 147 10.29 -2.21 -4.67
C PRO A 147 10.08 -0.68 -4.65
N VAL A 148 10.94 0.05 -5.37
CA VAL A 148 11.02 1.52 -5.29
C VAL A 148 9.70 2.22 -5.60
N ARG A 149 8.86 1.72 -6.51
CA ARG A 149 7.53 2.34 -6.78
C ARG A 149 6.57 2.24 -5.59
N TYR A 150 6.58 1.11 -4.88
CA TYR A 150 5.55 0.76 -3.90
C TYR A 150 5.95 1.11 -2.47
N MET A 151 7.24 0.96 -2.14
CA MET A 151 7.75 1.36 -0.84
C MET A 151 7.80 2.88 -0.74
N ARG A 152 7.14 3.41 0.30
CA ARG A 152 6.93 4.85 0.45
C ARG A 152 8.12 5.52 1.09
N LEU A 153 8.84 4.83 1.97
CA LEU A 153 9.97 5.39 2.71
C LEU A 153 11.12 5.79 1.78
N LEU A 154 11.65 6.97 2.04
CA LEU A 154 13.01 7.38 1.69
C LEU A 154 13.71 7.81 2.98
N GLU A 155 14.79 7.15 3.33
CA GLU A 155 15.69 7.62 4.38
C GLU A 155 16.67 8.62 3.75
N LEU A 156 16.68 9.85 4.28
CA LEU A 156 17.52 10.94 3.81
C LEU A 156 18.57 11.24 4.88
N VAL A 157 19.82 10.85 4.61
CA VAL A 157 20.92 10.92 5.57
C VAL A 157 21.84 12.09 5.25
N ARG A 158 22.17 12.88 6.26
CA ARG A 158 23.16 13.97 6.16
C ARG A 158 24.55 13.50 6.59
N GLY A 159 25.57 13.93 5.86
CA GLY A 159 26.95 13.90 6.32
C GLY A 159 27.26 15.09 7.24
N ALA A 160 28.44 15.06 7.86
CA ALA A 160 28.91 16.14 8.75
C ALA A 160 29.01 17.49 8.02
N ASN A 161 29.41 17.47 6.75
CA ASN A 161 29.64 18.67 5.94
C ASN A 161 28.49 18.98 4.97
N THR A 162 27.46 18.13 4.87
CA THR A 162 26.34 18.30 3.92
C THR A 162 25.59 19.59 4.20
N ASP A 163 25.35 20.40 3.17
CA ASP A 163 24.60 21.66 3.26
C ASP A 163 23.11 21.37 3.47
N GLU A 164 22.52 22.07 4.45
CA GLU A 164 21.10 21.97 4.80
C GLU A 164 20.20 22.32 3.59
N LYS A 165 20.64 23.23 2.71
CA LYS A 165 19.88 23.58 1.50
C LYS A 165 19.70 22.40 0.55
N ILE A 166 20.72 21.53 0.45
CA ILE A 166 20.65 20.33 -0.38
C ILE A 166 19.74 19.30 0.28
N MET A 167 19.78 19.17 1.60
CA MET A 167 18.84 18.30 2.35
C MET A 167 17.39 18.73 2.14
N ASP A 168 17.11 20.03 2.22
CA ASP A 168 15.80 20.62 1.95
C ASP A 168 15.34 20.37 0.50
N GLN A 169 16.24 20.58 -0.47
CA GLN A 169 15.94 20.36 -1.88
C GLN A 169 15.66 18.88 -2.19
N LEU A 170 16.46 17.96 -1.65
CA LEU A 170 16.26 16.52 -1.79
C LEU A 170 14.96 16.07 -1.11
N ALA A 171 14.64 16.61 0.07
CA ALA A 171 13.40 16.30 0.76
C ALA A 171 12.17 16.76 -0.02
N ASP A 172 12.11 18.03 -0.48
CA ASP A 172 11.01 18.55 -1.29
C ASP A 172 10.84 17.75 -2.59
N TYR A 173 11.93 17.53 -3.32
CA TYR A 173 11.86 16.84 -4.60
C TYR A 173 11.35 15.40 -4.42
N ASN A 174 11.85 14.68 -3.42
CA ASN A 174 11.43 13.30 -3.19
C ASN A 174 9.99 13.19 -2.67
N ASP A 175 9.56 14.12 -1.82
CA ASP A 175 8.19 14.16 -1.33
C ASP A 175 7.19 14.56 -2.43
N ARG A 176 7.41 15.69 -3.09
CA ARG A 176 6.46 16.27 -4.04
C ARG A 176 6.51 15.61 -5.42
N VAL A 177 7.71 15.36 -5.94
CA VAL A 177 7.91 14.89 -7.33
C VAL A 177 8.02 13.37 -7.38
N MET A 178 8.74 12.73 -6.45
CA MET A 178 8.94 11.27 -6.47
C MET A 178 7.88 10.48 -5.70
N GLY A 179 7.04 11.15 -4.91
CA GLY A 179 5.97 10.51 -4.15
C GLY A 179 6.44 9.69 -2.95
N LYS A 180 7.55 10.10 -2.31
CA LYS A 180 8.14 9.42 -1.15
C LYS A 180 7.75 10.09 0.16
N GLY A 181 7.59 9.30 1.21
CA GLY A 181 7.62 9.80 2.58
C GLY A 181 9.07 9.88 3.02
N VAL A 182 9.58 11.11 3.15
CA VAL A 182 10.98 11.37 3.50
C VAL A 182 11.15 11.41 5.00
N VAL A 183 12.00 10.55 5.54
CA VAL A 183 12.43 10.56 6.94
C VAL A 183 13.89 10.97 6.97
N ARG A 184 14.19 12.03 7.72
CA ARG A 184 15.57 12.50 7.89
C ARG A 184 16.22 11.68 9.01
N CYS A 185 17.43 11.20 8.77
CA CYS A 185 18.16 10.41 9.75
C CYS A 185 19.63 10.82 9.83
N ASN A 186 20.24 10.50 10.96
CA ASN A 186 21.67 10.68 11.18
C ASN A 186 22.47 9.57 10.50
N ASP A 187 23.75 9.84 10.20
CA ASP A 187 24.69 8.88 9.63
C ASP A 187 25.10 7.82 10.67
N THR A 188 24.17 6.92 10.97
CA THR A 188 24.36 5.80 11.90
C THR A 188 24.14 4.47 11.18
N PRO A 189 24.87 3.40 11.53
CA PRO A 189 24.71 2.11 10.87
C PRO A 189 23.26 1.59 10.89
N GLY A 190 22.76 1.19 9.73
CA GLY A 190 21.39 0.66 9.54
C GLY A 190 20.27 1.70 9.59
N PHE A 191 20.60 2.99 9.71
CA PHE A 191 19.66 4.12 9.80
C PHE A 191 18.54 3.85 10.82
N LEU A 192 17.26 3.99 10.44
CA LEU A 192 16.11 3.80 11.32
C LEU A 192 15.34 2.53 10.96
N GLY A 193 14.91 2.42 9.70
CA GLY A 193 14.05 1.35 9.22
C GLY A 193 14.72 -0.02 9.31
N ASN A 194 15.90 -0.18 8.72
CA ASN A 194 16.62 -1.47 8.78
C ASN A 194 17.00 -1.82 10.22
N ARG A 195 17.39 -0.83 11.03
CA ARG A 195 17.75 -1.04 12.42
C ARG A 195 16.61 -1.69 13.22
N VAL A 196 15.42 -1.09 13.21
CA VAL A 196 14.27 -1.62 13.98
C VAL A 196 13.62 -2.81 13.27
N GLY A 197 13.42 -2.74 11.96
CA GLY A 197 12.72 -3.77 11.20
C GLY A 197 13.47 -5.10 11.12
N VAL A 198 14.79 -5.07 10.86
CA VAL A 198 15.59 -6.30 10.83
C VAL A 198 15.72 -6.89 12.23
N PHE A 199 15.91 -6.05 13.25
CA PHE A 199 15.92 -6.50 14.65
C PHE A 199 14.61 -7.19 15.04
N ALA A 200 13.46 -6.60 14.71
CA ALA A 200 12.15 -7.20 14.97
C ALA A 200 12.01 -8.57 14.31
N LEU A 201 12.48 -8.74 13.08
CA LEU A 201 12.47 -10.04 12.40
C LEU A 201 13.41 -11.05 13.07
N GLN A 202 14.61 -10.63 13.49
CA GLN A 202 15.53 -11.50 14.21
C GLN A 202 14.93 -11.97 15.56
N VAL A 203 14.34 -11.06 16.32
CA VAL A 203 13.63 -11.37 17.57
C VAL A 203 12.47 -12.32 17.31
N GLY A 204 11.67 -12.07 16.27
CA GLY A 204 10.56 -12.94 15.88
C GLY A 204 11.01 -14.38 15.62
N MET A 205 12.10 -14.59 14.87
CA MET A 205 12.65 -15.92 14.62
C MET A 205 13.21 -16.57 15.89
N ASP A 206 13.98 -15.82 16.67
CA ASP A 206 14.60 -16.31 17.90
C ASP A 206 13.55 -16.75 18.93
N GLU A 207 12.54 -15.91 19.17
CA GLU A 207 11.45 -16.22 20.10
C GLU A 207 10.53 -17.32 19.58
N ALA A 208 10.26 -17.40 18.27
CA ALA A 208 9.49 -18.50 17.70
C ALA A 208 10.18 -19.85 17.95
N SER A 209 11.50 -19.92 17.70
CA SER A 209 12.29 -21.12 17.95
C SER A 209 12.34 -21.48 19.45
N LYS A 210 12.61 -20.51 20.33
CA LYS A 210 12.69 -20.74 21.80
C LYS A 210 11.36 -21.22 22.39
N ASN A 211 10.24 -20.70 21.88
CA ASN A 211 8.90 -21.08 22.33
C ASN A 211 8.30 -22.27 21.55
N LYS A 212 9.07 -22.88 20.64
CA LYS A 212 8.67 -24.04 19.82
C LYS A 212 7.40 -23.81 19.00
N LEU A 213 7.25 -22.59 18.47
CA LEU A 213 6.17 -22.26 17.55
C LEU A 213 6.49 -22.80 16.16
N THR A 214 5.45 -23.11 15.41
CA THR A 214 5.54 -23.31 13.96
C THR A 214 5.71 -21.99 13.24
N VAL A 215 6.17 -22.03 11.97
CA VAL A 215 6.28 -20.83 11.13
C VAL A 215 4.92 -20.13 10.96
N GLU A 216 3.84 -20.90 10.82
CA GLU A 216 2.48 -20.38 10.67
C GLU A 216 1.97 -19.71 11.94
N GLU A 217 2.22 -20.30 13.10
CA GLU A 217 1.83 -19.70 14.38
C GLU A 217 2.59 -18.39 14.62
N ALA A 218 3.90 -18.37 14.39
CA ALA A 218 4.71 -17.16 14.55
C ALA A 218 4.23 -16.04 13.61
N ASP A 219 3.99 -16.33 12.33
CA ASP A 219 3.51 -15.34 11.36
C ASP A 219 2.09 -14.84 11.66
N ALA A 220 1.22 -15.73 12.16
CA ALA A 220 -0.14 -15.36 12.55
C ALA A 220 -0.17 -14.46 13.80
N LEU A 221 0.75 -14.67 14.74
CA LEU A 221 0.85 -13.89 15.98
C LEU A 221 1.58 -12.57 15.77
N MET A 222 2.78 -12.60 15.17
CA MET A 222 3.56 -11.41 14.76
C MET A 222 3.09 -10.95 13.38
N GLY A 223 1.79 -10.65 13.26
CA GLY A 223 1.18 -10.25 12.01
C GLY A 223 0.05 -9.24 12.25
N ARG A 224 -1.10 -9.48 11.62
CA ARG A 224 -2.27 -8.58 11.71
C ARG A 224 -2.67 -8.21 13.14
N PRO A 225 -2.66 -9.13 14.14
CA PRO A 225 -3.02 -8.78 15.51
C PRO A 225 -2.15 -7.68 16.14
N MET A 226 -0.91 -7.50 15.69
CA MET A 226 0.00 -6.47 16.18
C MET A 226 0.11 -5.27 15.22
N GLY A 227 -0.71 -5.23 14.16
CA GLY A 227 -0.58 -4.22 13.11
C GLY A 227 0.63 -4.43 12.20
N ILE A 228 1.21 -5.63 12.16
CA ILE A 228 2.33 -5.99 11.28
C ILE A 228 1.75 -6.66 10.01
N PRO A 229 2.37 -6.53 8.82
CA PRO A 229 1.89 -7.20 7.61
C PRO A 229 1.65 -8.71 7.81
N LYS A 230 0.65 -9.24 7.09
CA LYS A 230 0.23 -10.66 7.19
C LYS A 230 1.33 -11.69 6.85
N THR A 231 2.41 -11.24 6.21
CA THR A 231 3.58 -12.05 5.90
C THR A 231 4.34 -12.46 7.15
N GLY A 232 4.13 -11.75 8.27
CA GLY A 232 4.77 -12.06 9.54
C GLY A 232 6.29 -11.99 9.47
N VAL A 233 6.95 -12.98 10.06
CA VAL A 233 8.40 -13.12 10.12
C VAL A 233 8.90 -13.91 8.92
N PHE A 234 8.47 -15.17 8.82
CA PHE A 234 8.99 -16.16 7.89
C PHE A 234 8.48 -15.93 6.48
N GLY A 235 7.19 -15.59 6.33
CA GLY A 235 6.64 -15.20 5.05
C GLY A 235 7.27 -13.92 4.49
N LEU A 236 7.73 -12.99 5.35
CA LEU A 236 8.45 -11.81 4.88
C LEU A 236 9.88 -12.15 4.43
N TYR A 237 10.56 -13.05 5.14
CA TYR A 237 11.84 -13.61 4.71
C TYR A 237 11.75 -14.25 3.32
N ASP A 238 10.72 -15.06 3.08
CA ASP A 238 10.47 -15.69 1.79
C ASP A 238 10.20 -14.66 0.68
N LEU A 239 9.42 -13.62 0.98
CA LEU A 239 9.08 -12.57 0.02
C LEU A 239 10.29 -11.71 -0.38
N ILE A 240 11.12 -11.33 0.59
CA ILE A 240 12.32 -10.53 0.34
C ILE A 240 13.36 -11.36 -0.41
N GLY A 241 13.63 -12.56 0.10
CA GLY A 241 14.73 -13.43 -0.26
C GLY A 241 15.56 -13.76 0.98
N ILE A 242 15.65 -15.05 1.30
CA ILE A 242 16.32 -15.52 2.53
C ILE A 242 17.83 -15.20 2.49
N ASP A 243 18.43 -15.33 1.31
CA ASP A 243 19.82 -14.99 1.03
C ASP A 243 20.09 -13.49 1.25
N LEU A 244 19.27 -12.63 0.65
CA LEU A 244 19.39 -11.18 0.80
C LEU A 244 19.22 -10.75 2.27
N MET A 245 18.27 -11.34 2.99
CA MET A 245 18.10 -11.07 4.41
C MET A 245 19.30 -11.55 5.23
N SER A 246 19.91 -12.69 4.88
CA SER A 246 21.13 -13.16 5.55
C SER A 246 22.29 -12.18 5.35
N ASP A 247 22.44 -11.60 4.16
CA ASP A 247 23.48 -10.61 3.87
C ASP A 247 23.28 -9.32 4.68
N VAL A 248 22.03 -8.85 4.82
CA VAL A 248 21.69 -7.67 5.64
C VAL A 248 22.00 -7.93 7.11
N VAL A 249 21.62 -9.10 7.65
CA VAL A 249 21.90 -9.46 9.06
C VAL A 249 23.41 -9.55 9.32
N ASN A 250 24.17 -10.16 8.40
CA ASN A 250 25.63 -10.19 8.50
C ASN A 250 26.21 -8.79 8.50
N THR A 251 25.79 -7.94 7.56
CA THR A 251 26.32 -6.59 7.44
C THR A 251 26.02 -5.76 8.68
N LEU A 252 24.80 -5.84 9.24
CA LEU A 252 24.46 -5.19 10.51
C LEU A 252 25.33 -5.71 11.67
N GLY A 253 25.56 -7.03 11.73
CA GLY A 253 26.46 -7.62 12.71
C GLY A 253 27.91 -7.15 12.60
N ASP A 254 28.39 -6.82 11.40
CA ASP A 254 29.76 -6.34 11.20
C ASP A 254 29.93 -4.85 11.54
N ILE A 255 28.87 -4.02 11.37
CA ILE A 255 28.96 -2.55 11.48
C ILE A 255 28.39 -1.98 12.78
N LEU A 256 27.54 -2.72 13.49
CA LEU A 256 26.96 -2.24 14.75
C LEU A 256 27.96 -2.35 15.92
N PRO A 257 27.91 -1.43 16.90
CA PRO A 257 28.74 -1.50 18.10
C PRO A 257 28.65 -2.87 18.80
N GLU A 258 29.75 -3.37 19.36
CA GLU A 258 29.79 -4.71 19.99
C GLU A 258 28.78 -4.88 21.15
N ASP A 259 28.38 -3.78 21.79
CA ASP A 259 27.40 -3.73 22.87
C ASP A 259 25.95 -3.53 22.40
N ASP A 260 25.71 -3.41 21.09
CA ASP A 260 24.37 -3.29 20.53
C ASP A 260 23.57 -4.60 20.74
N LEU A 261 22.33 -4.47 21.23
CA LEU A 261 21.44 -5.61 21.49
C LEU A 261 21.15 -6.47 20.26
N PHE A 262 21.36 -5.95 19.04
CA PHE A 262 21.24 -6.73 17.80
C PHE A 262 22.10 -7.99 17.83
N HIS A 263 23.28 -7.94 18.46
CA HIS A 263 24.20 -9.09 18.50
C HIS A 263 23.61 -10.30 19.22
N GLU A 264 22.66 -10.12 20.15
CA GLU A 264 21.97 -11.23 20.81
C GLU A 264 21.11 -12.08 19.85
N VAL A 265 20.71 -11.49 18.73
CA VAL A 265 19.80 -12.10 17.74
C VAL A 265 20.36 -12.07 16.31
N GLY A 266 21.61 -11.64 16.14
CA GLY A 266 22.31 -11.68 14.87
C GLY A 266 22.74 -13.09 14.45
N THR A 267 23.51 -13.17 13.36
CA THR A 267 23.90 -14.43 12.68
C THR A 267 24.47 -15.51 13.59
N LEU A 268 25.24 -15.12 14.61
CA LEU A 268 25.94 -16.05 15.49
C LEU A 268 25.07 -16.63 16.61
N ASN A 269 24.07 -15.86 17.07
CA ASN A 269 23.35 -16.17 18.30
C ASN A 269 21.88 -16.56 18.06
N ASN A 270 21.36 -16.38 16.85
CA ASN A 270 20.00 -16.76 16.52
C ASN A 270 19.88 -18.26 16.17
N PRO A 271 19.01 -19.02 16.87
CA PRO A 271 18.90 -20.47 16.70
C PRO A 271 18.39 -20.92 15.34
N VAL A 272 17.76 -20.04 14.56
CA VAL A 272 17.23 -20.35 13.22
C VAL A 272 18.31 -20.20 12.12
N MET A 273 19.40 -19.47 12.39
CA MET A 273 20.43 -19.18 11.38
C MET A 273 21.15 -20.41 10.81
N PRO A 274 21.44 -21.49 11.57
CA PRO A 274 21.95 -22.73 10.99
C PRO A 274 21.01 -23.33 9.92
N LEU A 275 19.70 -23.31 10.16
CA LEU A 275 18.69 -23.78 9.21
C LEU A 275 18.66 -22.89 7.95
N ILE A 276 18.71 -21.56 8.13
CA ILE A 276 18.78 -20.61 7.02
C ILE A 276 20.00 -20.88 6.12
N ARG A 277 21.18 -21.13 6.72
CA ARG A 277 22.40 -21.46 5.94
C ARG A 277 22.24 -22.73 5.12
N ASP A 278 21.67 -23.79 5.71
CA ASP A 278 21.39 -25.04 4.99
C ASP A 278 20.37 -24.82 3.85
N MET A 279 19.32 -24.05 4.10
CA MET A 279 18.33 -23.70 3.08
C MET A 279 18.95 -22.97 1.89
N ILE A 280 19.78 -21.95 2.14
CA ILE A 280 20.49 -21.19 1.09
C ILE A 280 21.40 -22.13 0.29
N GLN A 281 22.19 -22.99 0.96
CA GLN A 281 23.09 -23.94 0.31
C GLN A 281 22.36 -24.90 -0.65
N ASN A 282 21.12 -25.26 -0.33
CA ASN A 282 20.28 -26.14 -1.14
C ASN A 282 19.43 -25.41 -2.20
N GLY A 283 19.51 -24.07 -2.26
CA GLY A 283 18.80 -23.22 -3.21
C GLY A 283 17.36 -22.86 -2.81
N PHE A 284 17.03 -22.98 -1.53
CA PHE A 284 15.76 -22.53 -0.96
C PHE A 284 15.90 -21.09 -0.47
N THR A 285 15.75 -20.13 -1.38
CA THR A 285 15.97 -18.69 -1.14
C THR A 285 14.67 -17.87 -1.04
N GLY A 286 13.52 -18.52 -0.85
CA GLY A 286 12.20 -17.87 -0.79
C GLY A 286 11.45 -17.88 -2.12
N ASP A 287 10.57 -16.91 -2.35
CA ASP A 287 9.64 -16.84 -3.49
C ASP A 287 10.34 -16.78 -4.85
N LYS A 288 11.58 -16.28 -4.88
CA LYS A 288 12.42 -16.18 -6.08
C LYS A 288 13.21 -17.46 -6.38
N GLY A 289 13.31 -18.37 -5.42
CA GLY A 289 14.09 -19.60 -5.50
C GLY A 289 13.22 -20.85 -5.64
N LYS A 290 13.66 -21.96 -5.04
CA LYS A 290 12.87 -23.21 -4.94
C LYS A 290 11.78 -23.16 -3.85
N GLY A 291 11.41 -21.98 -3.36
CA GLY A 291 10.66 -21.75 -2.13
C GLY A 291 11.57 -21.52 -0.92
N GLY A 292 10.97 -21.35 0.26
CA GLY A 292 11.69 -21.04 1.50
C GLY A 292 11.08 -21.75 2.71
N PHE A 293 10.71 -20.97 3.73
CA PHE A 293 9.98 -21.46 4.91
C PHE A 293 8.60 -22.00 4.52
N TYR A 294 7.97 -21.37 3.54
CA TYR A 294 6.82 -21.88 2.80
C TYR A 294 7.25 -22.34 1.41
N ARG A 295 6.67 -23.46 0.95
CA ARG A 295 6.91 -23.96 -0.41
C ARG A 295 5.79 -24.88 -0.87
N ILE A 296 5.65 -25.02 -2.19
CA ILE A 296 4.75 -25.99 -2.82
C ILE A 296 5.56 -27.22 -3.20
N GLU A 297 5.22 -28.38 -2.64
CA GLU A 297 5.81 -29.67 -3.03
C GLU A 297 4.70 -30.61 -3.49
N SER A 298 4.84 -31.24 -4.67
CA SER A 298 3.82 -32.17 -5.20
C SER A 298 2.38 -31.61 -5.22
N LYS A 299 2.23 -30.31 -5.52
CA LYS A 299 0.96 -29.55 -5.50
C LYS A 299 0.32 -29.39 -4.10
N THR A 300 1.05 -29.66 -3.03
CA THR A 300 0.60 -29.39 -1.65
C THR A 300 1.38 -28.21 -1.06
N ASN A 301 0.68 -27.40 -0.27
CA ASN A 301 1.30 -26.31 0.48
C ASN A 301 1.98 -26.88 1.72
N CYS A 302 3.28 -26.67 1.79
CA CYS A 302 4.14 -27.18 2.84
C CYS A 302 4.84 -26.03 3.58
N ALA A 303 5.33 -26.36 4.78
CA ALA A 303 6.08 -25.45 5.64
C ALA A 303 7.26 -26.18 6.29
N VAL A 304 8.30 -25.44 6.63
CA VAL A 304 9.47 -25.95 7.35
C VAL A 304 9.16 -26.11 8.84
N ASP A 305 9.62 -27.21 9.43
CA ASP A 305 9.68 -27.41 10.87
C ASP A 305 10.97 -26.79 11.43
N LEU A 306 10.84 -25.75 12.25
CA LEU A 306 11.98 -25.02 12.81
C LEU A 306 12.88 -25.89 13.70
N THR A 307 12.39 -27.00 14.25
CA THR A 307 13.16 -27.85 15.16
C THR A 307 14.15 -28.77 14.46
N ASN A 308 13.84 -29.17 13.23
CA ASN A 308 14.58 -30.23 12.52
C ASN A 308 14.79 -29.94 11.03
N GLY A 309 14.29 -28.82 10.51
CA GLY A 309 14.41 -28.39 9.12
C GLY A 309 13.60 -29.20 8.11
N LYS A 310 12.84 -30.22 8.54
CA LYS A 310 12.06 -31.08 7.64
C LYS A 310 10.80 -30.37 7.16
N ILE A 311 10.33 -30.84 6.01
CA ILE A 311 9.09 -30.38 5.41
C ILE A 311 7.90 -31.12 5.99
N ARG A 312 6.87 -30.36 6.32
CA ARG A 312 5.57 -30.87 6.74
C ARG A 312 4.45 -30.14 5.99
N LEU A 313 3.25 -30.72 6.05
CA LEU A 313 2.06 -30.03 5.56
C LEU A 313 1.85 -28.73 6.34
N ARG A 314 1.50 -27.68 5.59
CA ARG A 314 1.19 -26.37 6.15
C ARG A 314 -0.07 -26.46 7.01
N GLN A 315 -0.01 -25.92 8.21
CA GLN A 315 -1.18 -25.80 9.09
C GLN A 315 -2.03 -24.59 8.65
N LYS A 316 -3.35 -24.79 8.57
CA LYS A 316 -4.31 -23.72 8.20
C LYS A 316 -5.04 -23.13 9.40
N THR A 317 -5.04 -23.83 10.54
CA THR A 317 -5.73 -23.39 11.76
C THR A 317 -4.91 -22.29 12.44
N LEU A 318 -5.55 -21.15 12.70
CA LEU A 318 -4.91 -20.03 13.40
C LEU A 318 -4.81 -20.31 14.92
N PRO A 319 -3.80 -19.76 15.61
CA PRO A 319 -3.76 -19.73 17.07
C PRO A 319 -5.03 -19.13 17.69
N ILE A 320 -5.43 -19.63 18.86
CA ILE A 320 -6.64 -19.13 19.57
C ILE A 320 -6.52 -17.63 19.87
N SER A 321 -5.35 -17.15 20.29
CA SER A 321 -5.09 -15.73 20.53
C SER A 321 -5.24 -14.89 19.26
N ALA A 322 -4.75 -15.38 18.11
CA ALA A 322 -4.92 -14.69 16.82
C ALA A 322 -6.39 -14.64 16.38
N GLN A 323 -7.17 -15.69 16.63
CA GLN A 323 -8.62 -15.69 16.37
C GLN A 323 -9.33 -14.65 17.25
N LYS A 324 -9.08 -14.66 18.57
CA LYS A 324 -9.64 -13.67 19.49
C LYS A 324 -9.24 -12.24 19.14
N ALA A 325 -8.01 -12.03 18.68
CA ALA A 325 -7.57 -10.72 18.23
C ALA A 325 -8.29 -10.28 16.94
N ALA A 326 -8.61 -11.21 16.03
CA ALA A 326 -9.42 -10.91 14.85
C ALA A 326 -10.86 -10.53 15.24
N ASP A 327 -11.44 -11.20 16.25
CA ASP A 327 -12.77 -10.87 16.78
C ASP A 327 -12.76 -9.49 17.47
N ALA A 328 -11.76 -9.23 18.31
CA ALA A 328 -11.56 -7.92 18.96
C ALA A 328 -11.40 -6.81 17.92
N GLN A 329 -10.57 -7.02 16.90
CA GLN A 329 -10.40 -6.07 15.81
C GLN A 329 -11.72 -5.80 15.06
N ALA A 330 -12.53 -6.83 14.82
CA ALA A 330 -13.84 -6.67 14.18
C ALA A 330 -14.84 -5.92 15.07
N ALA A 331 -14.69 -6.00 16.39
CA ALA A 331 -15.48 -5.22 17.35
C ALA A 331 -14.96 -3.80 17.58
N GLY A 332 -13.79 -3.44 17.03
CA GLY A 332 -13.13 -2.14 17.27
C GLY A 332 -12.33 -2.08 18.56
N ASP A 333 -12.05 -3.22 19.20
CA ASP A 333 -11.31 -3.33 20.45
C ASP A 333 -9.78 -3.44 20.22
N GLU A 334 -9.00 -3.09 21.25
CA GLU A 334 -7.54 -3.19 21.21
C GLU A 334 -7.08 -4.65 21.19
N THR A 335 -6.30 -4.99 20.16
CA THR A 335 -5.83 -6.36 19.93
C THR A 335 -4.58 -6.71 20.74
N LEU A 336 -3.71 -5.74 21.03
CA LEU A 336 -2.42 -6.01 21.69
C LEU A 336 -2.59 -6.62 23.08
N VAL A 337 -3.60 -6.17 23.84
CA VAL A 337 -3.92 -6.70 25.17
C VAL A 337 -4.33 -8.18 25.07
N VAL A 338 -5.08 -8.56 24.05
CA VAL A 338 -5.44 -9.97 23.79
C VAL A 338 -4.20 -10.81 23.55
N MET A 339 -3.21 -10.29 22.81
CA MET A 339 -2.00 -11.01 22.43
C MET A 339 -1.06 -11.29 23.62
N ILE A 340 -1.00 -10.38 24.59
CA ILE A 340 -0.14 -10.52 25.77
C ILE A 340 -0.85 -11.21 26.95
N ASN A 341 -2.15 -11.52 26.84
CA ASN A 341 -2.88 -12.20 27.90
C ASN A 341 -2.65 -13.72 27.85
N GLY A 342 -2.25 -14.29 29.00
CA GLY A 342 -2.03 -15.73 29.16
C GLY A 342 -0.60 -16.09 29.58
N SER A 343 -0.34 -17.39 29.66
CA SER A 343 0.93 -17.98 30.11
C SER A 343 1.37 -19.18 29.27
N ASP A 344 0.73 -19.41 28.12
CA ASP A 344 1.17 -20.43 27.17
C ASP A 344 2.34 -19.91 26.30
N ASN A 345 2.84 -20.77 25.41
CA ASN A 345 3.96 -20.43 24.54
C ASN A 345 3.61 -19.31 23.55
N HIS A 346 2.35 -19.19 23.12
CA HIS A 346 1.90 -18.12 22.22
C HIS A 346 1.91 -16.77 22.92
N ALA A 347 1.37 -16.68 24.14
CA ALA A 347 1.41 -15.48 24.96
C ALA A 347 2.85 -15.11 25.34
N THR A 348 3.69 -16.09 25.67
CA THR A 348 5.11 -15.86 25.99
C THR A 348 5.88 -15.31 24.80
N PHE A 349 5.67 -15.88 23.60
CA PHE A 349 6.20 -15.35 22.35
C PHE A 349 5.79 -13.89 22.13
N CYS A 350 4.50 -13.58 22.23
CA CYS A 350 3.99 -12.22 22.00
C CYS A 350 4.56 -11.20 22.99
N LYS A 351 4.58 -11.54 24.28
CA LYS A 351 5.16 -10.68 25.33
C LYS A 351 6.63 -10.39 25.09
N ARG A 352 7.43 -11.42 24.80
CA ARG A 352 8.88 -11.28 24.62
C ARG A 352 9.21 -10.57 23.31
N PHE A 353 8.49 -10.85 22.24
CA PHE A 353 8.63 -10.14 20.97
C PHE A 353 8.39 -8.62 21.16
N LEU A 354 7.25 -8.25 21.76
CA LEU A 354 6.93 -6.84 22.01
C LEU A 354 7.93 -6.20 22.98
N ALA A 355 8.27 -6.86 24.09
CA ALA A 355 9.24 -6.33 25.05
C ALA A 355 10.58 -5.98 24.39
N ARG A 356 11.17 -6.93 23.66
CA ARG A 356 12.50 -6.77 23.07
C ARG A 356 12.49 -5.74 21.93
N THR A 357 11.49 -5.81 21.06
CA THR A 357 11.39 -4.91 19.90
C THR A 357 11.12 -3.46 20.31
N LEU A 358 10.18 -3.24 21.24
CA LEU A 358 9.85 -1.90 21.72
C LEU A 358 10.97 -1.31 22.58
N ALA A 359 11.65 -2.15 23.38
CA ALA A 359 12.84 -1.71 24.12
C ALA A 359 13.94 -1.26 23.16
N TYR A 360 14.24 -2.05 22.13
CA TYR A 360 15.28 -1.71 21.16
C TYR A 360 14.97 -0.40 20.45
N ALA A 361 13.74 -0.21 19.94
CA ALA A 361 13.32 1.03 19.28
C ALA A 361 13.48 2.25 20.21
N ALA A 362 13.15 2.11 21.49
CA ALA A 362 13.30 3.18 22.47
C ALA A 362 14.75 3.45 22.91
N ASP A 363 15.63 2.46 22.83
CA ASP A 363 17.06 2.59 23.15
C ASP A 363 17.82 3.39 22.08
N LEU A 364 17.27 3.47 20.85
CA LEU A 364 17.79 4.33 19.79
C LEU A 364 17.62 5.83 20.09
N ILE A 365 16.83 6.19 21.10
CA ILE A 365 16.59 7.59 21.50
C ILE A 365 17.45 7.96 22.73
N PRO A 366 18.20 9.09 22.72
CA PRO A 366 18.29 10.09 21.65
C PRO A 366 19.46 9.87 20.68
N ALA A 367 20.22 8.77 20.84
CA ALA A 367 21.53 8.60 20.20
C ALA A 367 21.47 8.51 18.67
N VAL A 368 20.43 7.87 18.13
CA VAL A 368 20.21 7.72 16.67
C VAL A 368 19.25 8.79 16.15
N THR A 369 18.15 9.04 16.87
CA THR A 369 17.22 10.17 16.63
C THR A 369 16.68 10.70 17.95
N SER A 370 16.35 11.99 18.00
CA SER A 370 15.67 12.63 19.14
C SER A 370 14.14 12.50 19.09
N SER A 371 13.57 12.08 17.96
CA SER A 371 12.11 12.05 17.74
C SER A 371 11.59 10.61 17.55
N PRO A 372 10.68 10.13 18.43
CA PRO A 372 9.90 8.91 18.24
C PRO A 372 9.19 8.84 16.88
N GLN A 373 8.77 10.00 16.37
CA GLN A 373 8.06 10.10 15.09
C GLN A 373 8.88 9.53 13.94
N ASP A 374 10.20 9.75 13.92
CA ASP A 374 11.04 9.33 12.80
C ASP A 374 11.10 7.80 12.69
N ILE A 375 11.20 7.11 13.84
CA ILE A 375 11.19 5.65 13.91
C ILE A 375 9.80 5.11 13.53
N ASP A 376 8.73 5.71 14.05
CA ASP A 376 7.37 5.29 13.70
C ASP A 376 7.09 5.46 12.21
N ASP A 377 7.47 6.59 11.62
CA ASP A 377 7.30 6.84 10.20
C ASP A 377 8.17 5.91 9.35
N ALA A 378 9.41 5.61 9.77
CA ALA A 378 10.24 4.61 9.09
C ALA A 378 9.56 3.23 9.08
N MET A 379 9.01 2.78 10.20
CA MET A 379 8.33 1.48 10.28
C MET A 379 7.01 1.45 9.50
N LYS A 380 6.21 2.52 9.55
CA LYS A 380 4.95 2.63 8.81
C LYS A 380 5.18 2.72 7.29
N LEU A 381 6.18 3.48 6.84
CA LEU A 381 6.42 3.73 5.41
C LEU A 381 7.34 2.69 4.75
N GLY A 382 8.24 2.08 5.53
CA GLY A 382 9.28 1.15 5.05
C GLY A 382 9.00 -0.32 5.37
N PHE A 383 8.24 -0.61 6.42
CA PHE A 383 7.87 -1.98 6.79
C PHE A 383 6.35 -2.21 6.80
N ASN A 384 5.56 -1.21 6.39
CA ASN A 384 4.09 -1.25 6.30
C ASN A 384 3.41 -1.65 7.63
N TRP A 385 4.00 -1.27 8.75
CA TRP A 385 3.32 -1.39 10.03
C TRP A 385 2.12 -0.43 10.07
N VAL A 386 1.04 -0.85 10.73
CA VAL A 386 -0.15 -0.01 10.95
C VAL A 386 0.14 1.04 12.02
N ARG A 387 0.85 0.64 13.07
CA ARG A 387 1.34 1.50 14.15
C ARG A 387 2.84 1.37 14.26
N GLY A 388 3.53 2.50 14.44
CA GLY A 388 4.97 2.48 14.75
C GLY A 388 5.24 1.96 16.18
N PRO A 389 6.49 1.61 16.53
CA PRO A 389 6.85 1.16 17.87
C PRO A 389 6.31 2.04 19.02
N PHE A 390 6.36 3.37 18.90
CA PHE A 390 5.93 4.27 19.98
C PHE A 390 4.41 4.39 20.05
N GLU A 391 3.72 4.37 18.92
CA GLU A 391 2.25 4.20 18.88
C GLU A 391 1.80 2.85 19.47
N LEU A 392 2.59 1.77 19.32
CA LEU A 392 2.33 0.48 19.99
C LEU A 392 2.54 0.56 21.51
N ILE A 393 3.54 1.31 21.96
CA ILE A 393 3.77 1.57 23.39
C ILE A 393 2.57 2.34 23.98
N ASP A 394 2.11 3.39 23.31
CA ASP A 394 0.98 4.19 23.78
C ASP A 394 -0.32 3.38 23.81
N ALA A 395 -0.53 2.50 22.83
CA ALA A 395 -1.68 1.60 22.80
C ALA A 395 -1.70 0.57 23.93
N LEU A 396 -0.52 0.05 24.33
CA LEU A 396 -0.38 -0.87 25.46
C LEU A 396 -0.39 -0.15 26.81
N GLY A 397 0.08 1.09 26.84
CA GLY A 397 0.44 1.82 28.04
C GLY A 397 1.89 1.56 28.46
N ALA A 398 2.65 2.64 28.71
CA ALA A 398 4.06 2.56 29.08
C ALA A 398 4.33 1.67 30.30
N ASN A 399 3.47 1.70 31.32
CA ASN A 399 3.56 0.85 32.51
C ASN A 399 3.48 -0.65 32.19
N VAL A 400 2.63 -1.04 31.24
CA VAL A 400 2.52 -2.43 30.77
C VAL A 400 3.80 -2.83 30.05
N VAL A 401 4.31 -1.97 29.17
CA VAL A 401 5.55 -2.21 28.44
C VAL A 401 6.75 -2.33 29.38
N VAL A 402 6.87 -1.46 30.39
CA VAL A 402 7.90 -1.54 31.43
C VAL A 402 7.88 -2.89 32.15
N LYS A 403 6.68 -3.39 32.48
CA LYS A 403 6.53 -4.72 33.08
C LYS A 403 6.99 -5.82 32.13
N LEU A 404 6.59 -5.78 30.86
CA LEU A 404 7.00 -6.77 29.86
C LEU A 404 8.53 -6.79 29.66
N ILE A 405 9.17 -5.63 29.63
CA ILE A 405 10.64 -5.49 29.50
C ILE A 405 11.34 -6.12 30.71
N LYS A 406 10.88 -5.82 31.93
CA LYS A 406 11.43 -6.41 33.16
C LYS A 406 11.23 -7.93 33.21
N GLU A 407 10.06 -8.43 32.81
CA GLU A 407 9.77 -9.87 32.72
C GLU A 407 10.63 -10.58 31.66
N ALA A 408 11.02 -9.87 30.60
CA ALA A 408 11.96 -10.38 29.60
C ALA A 408 13.43 -10.35 30.07
N GLY A 409 13.72 -9.80 31.26
CA GLY A 409 15.07 -9.69 31.81
C GLY A 409 15.90 -8.57 31.19
N LEU A 410 15.26 -7.58 30.55
CA LEU A 410 15.91 -6.46 29.90
C LEU A 410 15.95 -5.21 30.79
N THR A 411 16.91 -4.33 30.51
CA THR A 411 16.93 -2.97 31.07
C THR A 411 15.86 -2.12 30.41
N VAL A 412 15.12 -1.33 31.19
CA VAL A 412 14.10 -0.42 30.67
C VAL A 412 14.80 0.81 30.06
N PRO A 413 14.60 1.11 28.77
CA PRO A 413 15.17 2.29 28.14
C PRO A 413 14.68 3.57 28.83
N LYS A 414 15.54 4.60 28.82
CA LYS A 414 15.23 5.89 29.44
C LYS A 414 13.98 6.53 28.84
N ALA A 415 13.80 6.43 27.52
CA ALA A 415 12.64 6.99 26.82
C ALA A 415 11.31 6.40 27.33
N ILE A 416 11.24 5.07 27.54
CA ILE A 416 10.05 4.40 28.07
C ILE A 416 9.82 4.75 29.55
N SER A 417 10.89 4.76 30.35
CA SER A 417 10.81 5.16 31.76
C SER A 417 10.26 6.56 31.92
N LEU A 418 10.68 7.48 31.03
CA LEU A 418 10.18 8.84 31.04
C LEU A 418 8.71 8.90 30.60
N SER A 419 8.32 8.16 29.56
CA SER A 419 6.91 8.07 29.16
C SER A 419 6.00 7.52 30.28
N GLU A 420 6.48 6.56 31.08
CA GLU A 420 5.77 6.08 32.27
C GLU A 420 5.55 7.20 33.31
N GLU A 421 6.49 8.14 33.45
CA GLU A 421 6.42 9.25 34.42
C GLU A 421 5.58 10.44 33.91
N ILE A 422 5.80 10.88 32.67
CA ILE A 422 5.26 12.16 32.15
C ILE A 422 4.07 12.00 31.20
N GLY A 423 3.80 10.78 30.71
CA GLY A 423 2.70 10.49 29.79
C GLY A 423 3.10 9.83 28.46
N PRO A 424 2.11 9.55 27.59
CA PRO A 424 2.32 8.84 26.33
C PRO A 424 3.27 9.59 25.38
N PHE A 425 3.88 8.88 24.44
CA PHE A 425 4.73 9.50 23.42
C PHE A 425 3.96 10.48 22.55
N TYR A 426 2.69 10.19 22.24
CA TYR A 426 1.80 11.06 21.50
C TYR A 426 0.66 11.58 22.37
N THR A 427 0.39 12.89 22.26
CA THR A 427 -0.71 13.53 22.98
C THR A 427 -1.40 14.60 22.15
N VAL A 428 -2.70 14.72 22.30
CA VAL A 428 -3.49 15.78 21.69
C VAL A 428 -3.47 16.99 22.63
N SER A 429 -2.94 18.11 22.15
CA SER A 429 -3.03 19.38 22.86
C SER A 429 -3.30 20.51 21.87
N LYS A 430 -4.13 21.50 22.25
CA LYS A 430 -4.49 22.66 21.41
C LYS A 430 -5.00 22.29 20.00
N SER A 431 -5.72 21.16 19.87
CA SER A 431 -6.22 20.62 18.59
C SER A 431 -5.14 20.20 17.59
N SER A 432 -3.93 19.88 18.07
CA SER A 432 -2.87 19.24 17.29
C SER A 432 -2.34 18.00 17.99
N LEU A 433 -1.93 17.01 17.20
CA LEU A 433 -1.18 15.87 17.70
C LEU A 433 0.26 16.31 17.95
N ASN A 434 0.77 16.05 19.15
CA ASN A 434 2.12 16.36 19.57
C ASN A 434 2.85 15.06 19.93
N VAL A 435 4.16 15.05 19.75
CA VAL A 435 5.07 13.94 20.05
C VAL A 435 6.14 14.39 21.05
N LEU A 436 6.53 13.51 21.97
CA LEU A 436 7.66 13.72 22.87
C LEU A 436 8.96 13.82 22.06
N ASN A 437 9.73 14.87 22.27
CA ASN A 437 11.06 15.07 21.69
C ASN A 437 12.12 15.00 22.80
N PHE A 438 13.29 14.45 22.49
CA PHE A 438 14.38 14.21 23.44
C PHE A 438 15.64 15.06 23.17
N GLU A 439 15.54 16.11 22.36
CA GLU A 439 16.64 17.02 22.05
C GLU A 439 16.90 18.01 23.21
N ASN A 440 18.11 17.97 23.78
CA ASN A 440 18.55 18.73 24.97
C ASN A 440 17.76 18.41 26.25
N ASN A 441 16.47 18.70 26.28
CA ASN A 441 15.51 18.41 27.34
C ASN A 441 14.27 17.76 26.73
N THR A 442 13.51 17.00 27.52
CA THR A 442 12.28 16.39 27.00
C THR A 442 11.12 17.39 26.98
N PHE A 443 10.47 17.53 25.83
CA PHE A 443 9.27 18.37 25.66
C PHE A 443 8.33 17.79 24.59
N TYR A 444 7.06 18.15 24.64
CA TYR A 444 6.14 17.86 23.54
C TYR A 444 6.26 18.91 22.45
N SER A 445 6.29 18.45 21.20
CA SER A 445 6.28 19.29 20.00
C SER A 445 5.24 18.80 19.01
N PRO A 446 4.64 19.66 18.18
CA PRO A 446 3.73 19.21 17.14
C PRO A 446 4.40 18.20 16.22
N VAL A 447 3.67 17.18 15.80
CA VAL A 447 4.13 16.27 14.73
C VAL A 447 4.51 17.09 13.50
N ILE A 448 5.66 16.79 12.91
CA ILE A 448 6.19 17.50 11.74
C ILE A 448 5.85 16.71 10.50
N LEU A 449 5.11 17.31 9.57
CA LEU A 449 4.80 16.73 8.28
C LEU A 449 5.35 17.63 7.16
N PRO A 450 5.72 17.07 6.00
CA PRO A 450 6.10 17.87 4.84
C PRO A 450 4.99 18.88 4.46
N GLU A 451 5.36 19.96 3.80
CA GLU A 451 4.42 21.00 3.38
C GLU A 451 3.25 20.39 2.59
N ASN A 452 2.01 20.78 2.88
CA ASN A 452 0.82 20.26 2.19
C ASN A 452 0.55 18.74 2.39
N THR A 453 1.19 18.09 3.37
CA THR A 453 0.85 16.72 3.78
C THR A 453 -0.27 16.72 4.83
N ILE A 454 -1.27 15.88 4.63
CA ILE A 454 -2.32 15.61 5.62
C ILE A 454 -2.47 14.10 5.73
N ARG A 455 -2.05 13.55 6.88
CA ARG A 455 -2.32 12.17 7.29
C ARG A 455 -3.57 12.15 8.16
N PHE A 456 -4.70 11.76 7.58
CA PHE A 456 -5.99 11.81 8.26
C PHE A 456 -6.01 10.97 9.55
N HIS A 457 -5.35 9.82 9.60
CA HIS A 457 -5.24 9.01 10.82
C HIS A 457 -4.57 9.73 11.99
N MET A 458 -3.72 10.73 11.73
CA MET A 458 -3.12 11.59 12.76
C MET A 458 -4.06 12.74 13.13
N THR A 459 -4.64 13.38 12.11
CA THR A 459 -5.54 14.52 12.30
C THR A 459 -6.78 14.12 13.11
N LYS A 460 -7.39 12.97 12.79
CA LYS A 460 -8.61 12.48 13.43
C LYS A 460 -8.47 12.20 14.93
N GLN A 461 -7.25 11.99 15.43
CA GLN A 461 -7.01 11.81 16.87
C GLN A 461 -7.40 13.06 17.67
N SER A 462 -7.34 14.23 17.05
CA SER A 462 -7.73 15.51 17.66
C SER A 462 -9.19 15.91 17.39
N MET A 463 -9.97 15.03 16.76
CA MET A 463 -11.32 15.31 16.28
C MET A 463 -12.36 14.43 16.97
N THR A 464 -13.59 14.93 17.03
CA THR A 464 -14.76 14.13 17.39
C THR A 464 -15.60 13.92 16.14
N PRO A 465 -15.97 12.67 15.79
CA PRO A 465 -16.85 12.43 14.65
C PRO A 465 -18.24 13.04 14.92
N LEU A 466 -18.85 13.61 13.87
CA LEU A 466 -20.25 14.03 13.88
C LEU A 466 -21.20 12.84 14.00
N LEU A 467 -20.83 11.71 13.38
CA LEU A 467 -21.54 10.44 13.42
C LEU A 467 -20.54 9.30 13.23
N THR A 468 -20.71 8.19 13.94
CA THR A 468 -19.84 7.02 13.84
C THR A 468 -20.64 5.75 14.12
N ASN A 469 -20.31 4.67 13.42
CA ASN A 469 -20.75 3.30 13.73
C ASN A 469 -19.56 2.34 13.56
N SER A 470 -19.78 1.03 13.42
CA SER A 470 -18.69 0.05 13.35
C SER A 470 -17.99 0.01 11.98
N ALA A 471 -18.58 0.61 10.95
CA ALA A 471 -18.11 0.50 9.57
C ALA A 471 -17.61 1.81 8.96
N ALA A 472 -18.13 2.96 9.43
CA ALA A 472 -17.77 4.26 8.92
C ALA A 472 -17.96 5.40 9.93
N SER A 473 -17.32 6.52 9.64
CA SER A 473 -17.38 7.75 10.44
C SER A 473 -17.53 8.99 9.55
N LEU A 474 -18.28 9.96 10.03
CA LEU A 474 -18.44 11.28 9.43
C LEU A 474 -17.79 12.33 10.33
N TYR A 475 -16.90 13.13 9.76
CA TYR A 475 -16.19 14.21 10.46
C TYR A 475 -16.49 15.57 9.83
N GLU A 476 -16.39 16.62 10.63
CA GLU A 476 -16.35 18.00 10.13
C GLU A 476 -14.89 18.43 9.94
N LEU A 477 -14.53 18.90 8.75
CA LEU A 477 -13.23 19.50 8.48
C LEU A 477 -13.33 21.03 8.50
N LYS A 478 -12.16 21.70 8.50
CA LYS A 478 -12.08 23.15 8.32
C LYS A 478 -12.82 23.59 7.05
N GLY A 479 -13.48 24.75 7.12
CA GLY A 479 -14.27 25.29 6.01
C GLY A 479 -15.64 24.63 5.83
N ASN A 480 -16.24 24.12 6.93
CA ASN A 480 -17.54 23.44 6.94
C ASN A 480 -17.62 22.27 5.94
N LEU A 481 -16.49 21.60 5.65
CA LEU A 481 -16.49 20.41 4.80
C LEU A 481 -16.84 19.18 5.63
N ARG A 482 -17.24 18.11 4.96
CA ARG A 482 -17.47 16.79 5.56
C ARG A 482 -16.43 15.80 5.06
N LEU A 483 -15.95 14.95 5.96
CA LEU A 483 -15.13 13.80 5.59
C LEU A 483 -15.82 12.51 6.00
N LEU A 484 -16.04 11.64 5.02
CA LEU A 484 -16.51 10.27 5.21
C LEU A 484 -15.31 9.31 5.19
N GLU A 485 -15.10 8.60 6.30
CA GLU A 485 -14.09 7.56 6.44
C GLU A 485 -14.75 6.18 6.55
N PHE A 486 -14.39 5.25 5.66
CA PHE A 486 -14.66 3.82 5.83
C PHE A 486 -13.57 3.18 6.68
N HIS A 487 -13.95 2.33 7.64
CA HIS A 487 -13.00 1.70 8.57
C HIS A 487 -13.40 0.28 9.03
N SER A 488 -14.40 -0.33 8.38
CA SER A 488 -14.67 -1.77 8.53
C SER A 488 -13.48 -2.64 8.09
N LYS A 489 -13.54 -3.96 8.32
CA LYS A 489 -12.49 -4.88 7.88
C LYS A 489 -12.25 -4.78 6.37
N ALA A 490 -11.01 -4.43 5.99
CA ALA A 490 -10.61 -4.15 4.61
C ALA A 490 -11.47 -3.05 3.92
N ASN A 491 -12.10 -2.19 4.73
CA ASN A 491 -13.07 -1.18 4.32
C ASN A 491 -14.18 -1.75 3.42
N ALA A 492 -14.61 -2.99 3.72
CA ALA A 492 -15.74 -3.61 3.04
C ALA A 492 -17.05 -2.92 3.41
N LEU A 493 -17.84 -2.55 2.40
CA LEU A 493 -19.08 -1.80 2.61
C LEU A 493 -20.18 -2.67 3.19
N THR A 494 -20.82 -2.18 4.25
CA THR A 494 -21.95 -2.79 4.95
C THR A 494 -23.15 -1.85 4.95
N ALA A 495 -24.29 -2.29 5.49
CA ALA A 495 -25.45 -1.41 5.68
C ALA A 495 -25.10 -0.17 6.52
N GLU A 496 -24.30 -0.36 7.57
CA GLU A 496 -23.76 0.71 8.41
C GLU A 496 -22.88 1.70 7.64
N SER A 497 -22.10 1.24 6.65
CA SER A 497 -21.37 2.15 5.77
C SER A 497 -22.32 3.06 5.00
N MET A 498 -23.43 2.51 4.49
CA MET A 498 -24.41 3.25 3.70
C MET A 498 -25.21 4.25 4.53
N GLU A 499 -25.48 3.94 5.80
CA GLU A 499 -26.07 4.90 6.74
C GLU A 499 -25.21 6.17 6.87
N ILE A 500 -23.88 6.02 6.95
CA ILE A 500 -22.96 7.16 7.03
C ILE A 500 -22.88 7.91 5.69
N VAL A 501 -22.89 7.20 4.54
CA VAL A 501 -22.96 7.84 3.21
C VAL A 501 -24.22 8.71 3.09
N LEU A 502 -25.38 8.16 3.45
CA LEU A 502 -26.64 8.90 3.43
C LEU A 502 -26.64 10.06 4.43
N ALA A 503 -26.06 9.88 5.62
CA ALA A 503 -25.93 10.94 6.61
C ALA A 503 -25.03 12.08 6.12
N ALA A 504 -23.93 11.76 5.44
CA ALA A 504 -23.05 12.75 4.81
C ALA A 504 -23.80 13.55 3.74
N ALA A 505 -24.57 12.89 2.87
CA ALA A 505 -25.38 13.57 1.86
C ALA A 505 -26.46 14.49 2.47
N LYS A 506 -27.04 14.13 3.62
CA LYS A 506 -28.03 14.97 4.33
C LYS A 506 -27.41 16.13 5.10
N ASN A 507 -26.25 15.90 5.74
CA ASN A 507 -25.48 16.91 6.47
C ASN A 507 -24.21 17.22 5.69
N HIS A 508 -24.36 17.73 4.48
CA HIS A 508 -23.29 17.84 3.49
C HIS A 508 -22.29 18.97 3.74
N GLY A 509 -22.60 19.90 4.63
CA GLY A 509 -21.78 21.10 4.84
C GLY A 509 -21.62 21.89 3.54
N ASP A 510 -20.43 22.41 3.26
CA ASP A 510 -20.13 23.10 2.00
C ASP A 510 -19.54 22.17 0.93
N GLY A 511 -19.30 20.89 1.27
CA GLY A 511 -18.72 19.90 0.36
C GLY A 511 -18.33 18.60 1.09
N ILE A 512 -18.30 17.48 0.37
CA ILE A 512 -18.04 16.15 0.94
C ILE A 512 -16.74 15.57 0.36
N ILE A 513 -15.86 15.07 1.21
CA ILE A 513 -14.67 14.30 0.83
C ILE A 513 -14.82 12.87 1.37
N ILE A 514 -14.57 11.87 0.52
CA ILE A 514 -14.58 10.46 0.93
C ILE A 514 -13.14 9.95 0.88
N HIS A 515 -12.57 9.61 2.03
CA HIS A 515 -11.15 9.26 2.17
C HIS A 515 -10.87 8.40 3.40
N ASN A 516 -9.83 7.57 3.31
CA ASN A 516 -9.21 6.90 4.46
C ASN A 516 -7.72 6.63 4.16
N ASP A 517 -6.92 6.54 5.23
CA ASP A 517 -5.47 6.25 5.16
C ASP A 517 -5.15 4.74 5.14
N ALA A 518 -6.14 3.86 5.13
CA ALA A 518 -5.94 2.42 5.13
C ALA A 518 -5.37 1.92 3.80
N GLN A 519 -4.68 0.77 3.80
CA GLN A 519 -4.01 0.23 2.60
C GLN A 519 -4.92 0.14 1.35
N HIS A 520 -6.22 -0.06 1.56
CA HIS A 520 -7.24 -0.09 0.52
C HIS A 520 -8.35 0.88 0.87
N PHE A 521 -8.75 1.72 -0.08
CA PHE A 521 -9.91 2.58 0.07
C PHE A 521 -11.16 1.76 0.40
N SER A 522 -11.42 0.71 -0.39
CA SER A 522 -12.46 -0.29 -0.15
C SER A 522 -12.26 -1.51 -1.05
N ALA A 523 -12.38 -2.70 -0.46
CA ALA A 523 -12.32 -3.98 -1.19
C ALA A 523 -13.67 -4.42 -1.81
N GLY A 524 -14.71 -3.59 -1.75
CA GLY A 524 -16.06 -3.92 -2.22
C GLY A 524 -17.05 -4.09 -1.08
N VAL A 525 -18.15 -4.81 -1.31
CA VAL A 525 -19.15 -5.13 -0.28
C VAL A 525 -18.74 -6.36 0.55
N ASP A 526 -19.26 -6.50 1.77
CA ASP A 526 -18.99 -7.69 2.59
C ASP A 526 -19.67 -8.95 2.04
N LEU A 527 -18.90 -9.79 1.35
CA LEU A 527 -19.38 -11.06 0.80
C LEU A 527 -19.81 -12.09 1.85
N ASN A 528 -19.32 -12.01 3.10
CA ASN A 528 -19.77 -12.93 4.16
C ASN A 528 -21.25 -12.69 4.45
N ARG A 529 -21.67 -11.41 4.50
CA ARG A 529 -23.06 -11.05 4.68
C ARG A 529 -23.95 -11.59 3.56
N PHE A 530 -23.51 -11.47 2.30
CA PHE A 530 -24.26 -12.00 1.17
C PHE A 530 -24.34 -13.52 1.19
N ARG A 531 -23.25 -14.23 1.50
CA ARG A 531 -23.27 -15.69 1.68
C ARG A 531 -24.34 -16.10 2.71
N SER A 532 -24.34 -15.48 3.89
CA SER A 532 -25.32 -15.79 4.94
C SER A 532 -26.76 -15.51 4.52
N LEU A 533 -27.01 -14.42 3.79
CA LEU A 533 -28.36 -14.10 3.29
C LEU A 533 -28.82 -15.10 2.23
N ILE A 534 -27.93 -15.51 1.32
CA ILE A 534 -28.24 -16.49 0.27
C ILE A 534 -28.51 -17.88 0.88
N GLU A 535 -27.66 -18.33 1.81
CA GLU A 535 -27.85 -19.60 2.54
C GLU A 535 -29.17 -19.63 3.31
N ALA A 536 -29.56 -18.50 3.91
CA ALA A 536 -30.85 -18.33 4.58
C ALA A 536 -32.03 -18.10 3.60
N SER A 537 -31.79 -18.03 2.29
CA SER A 537 -32.79 -17.65 1.27
C SER A 537 -33.49 -16.32 1.58
N ASN A 538 -32.81 -15.39 2.26
CA ASN A 538 -33.34 -14.08 2.63
C ASN A 538 -33.15 -13.07 1.49
N TRP A 539 -33.90 -13.26 0.40
CA TRP A 539 -33.86 -12.40 -0.79
C TRP A 539 -34.30 -10.96 -0.50
N ASN A 540 -35.26 -10.78 0.41
CA ASN A 540 -35.71 -9.45 0.83
C ASN A 540 -34.59 -8.68 1.53
N GLY A 541 -33.81 -9.33 2.40
CA GLY A 541 -32.67 -8.70 3.05
C GLY A 541 -31.56 -8.30 2.07
N ILE A 542 -31.38 -9.06 0.97
CA ILE A 542 -30.48 -8.67 -0.13
C ILE A 542 -31.02 -7.43 -0.85
N ASP A 543 -32.29 -7.44 -1.25
CA ASP A 543 -32.90 -6.30 -1.97
C ASP A 543 -32.95 -5.03 -1.10
N GLU A 544 -33.26 -5.15 0.20
CA GLU A 544 -33.22 -4.05 1.16
C GLU A 544 -31.83 -3.42 1.25
N PHE A 545 -30.77 -4.23 1.32
CA PHE A 545 -29.40 -3.74 1.31
C PHE A 545 -29.06 -3.03 0.00
N LEU A 546 -29.35 -3.66 -1.14
CA LEU A 546 -29.07 -3.10 -2.46
C LEU A 546 -29.82 -1.78 -2.67
N ASN A 547 -31.09 -1.73 -2.31
CA ASN A 547 -31.88 -0.50 -2.38
C ASN A 547 -31.30 0.58 -1.46
N SER A 548 -30.93 0.25 -0.21
CA SER A 548 -30.29 1.21 0.70
C SER A 548 -28.98 1.76 0.13
N PHE A 549 -28.15 0.89 -0.48
CA PHE A 549 -26.93 1.30 -1.16
C PHE A 549 -27.25 2.28 -2.30
N GLN A 550 -28.14 1.91 -3.22
CA GLN A 550 -28.55 2.76 -4.34
C GLN A 550 -29.10 4.11 -3.90
N GLN A 551 -29.96 4.16 -2.86
CA GLN A 551 -30.47 5.41 -2.32
C GLN A 551 -29.35 6.28 -1.72
N SER A 552 -28.37 5.66 -1.07
CA SER A 552 -27.25 6.36 -0.44
C SER A 552 -26.33 7.00 -1.48
N VAL A 553 -25.93 6.27 -2.53
CA VAL A 553 -25.10 6.85 -3.59
C VAL A 553 -25.88 7.80 -4.51
N LYS A 554 -27.20 7.60 -4.67
CA LYS A 554 -28.07 8.57 -5.36
C LYS A 554 -28.10 9.89 -4.60
N ALA A 555 -28.32 9.85 -3.28
CA ALA A 555 -28.30 11.04 -2.43
C ALA A 555 -26.93 11.74 -2.46
N LEU A 556 -25.85 10.96 -2.50
CA LEU A 556 -24.48 11.48 -2.64
C LEU A 556 -24.29 12.21 -3.98
N LYS A 557 -24.63 11.58 -5.10
CA LYS A 557 -24.49 12.13 -6.47
C LYS A 557 -25.25 13.44 -6.67
N TYR A 558 -26.46 13.54 -6.11
CA TYR A 558 -27.32 14.72 -6.25
C TYR A 558 -27.22 15.68 -5.06
N SER A 559 -26.15 15.58 -4.28
CA SER A 559 -25.85 16.53 -3.21
C SER A 559 -25.81 17.96 -3.76
N PRO A 560 -26.35 18.96 -3.03
CA PRO A 560 -26.33 20.37 -3.45
C PRO A 560 -24.92 20.99 -3.39
N VAL A 561 -23.94 20.24 -2.89
CA VAL A 561 -22.52 20.63 -2.80
C VAL A 561 -21.63 19.55 -3.44
N PRO A 562 -20.44 19.91 -3.92
CA PRO A 562 -19.55 18.97 -4.60
C PRO A 562 -19.08 17.83 -3.70
N VAL A 563 -18.91 16.66 -4.30
CA VAL A 563 -18.41 15.43 -3.68
C VAL A 563 -17.12 14.96 -4.35
N ILE A 564 -16.06 14.81 -3.55
CA ILE A 564 -14.76 14.33 -4.00
C ILE A 564 -14.43 12.98 -3.36
N GLY A 565 -14.13 11.99 -4.19
CA GLY A 565 -13.50 10.75 -3.74
C GLY A 565 -11.98 10.85 -3.79
N ALA A 566 -11.28 10.51 -2.70
CA ALA A 566 -9.82 10.52 -2.65
C ALA A 566 -9.22 9.12 -2.38
N PRO A 567 -9.31 8.17 -3.33
CA PRO A 567 -8.95 6.78 -3.11
C PRO A 567 -7.45 6.47 -3.18
N SER A 568 -7.04 5.42 -2.48
CA SER A 568 -5.75 4.75 -2.62
C SER A 568 -5.87 3.23 -2.51
N GLY A 569 -4.96 2.48 -3.14
CA GLY A 569 -4.98 1.02 -3.11
C GLY A 569 -6.19 0.43 -3.84
N LEU A 570 -6.77 -0.68 -3.33
CA LEU A 570 -7.97 -1.25 -3.92
C LEU A 570 -9.17 -0.32 -3.71
N SER A 571 -9.85 -0.02 -4.81
CA SER A 571 -11.08 0.77 -4.88
C SER A 571 -11.99 0.06 -5.89
N ILE A 572 -12.47 -1.12 -5.48
CA ILE A 572 -13.13 -2.07 -6.38
C ILE A 572 -14.53 -2.44 -5.90
N GLY A 573 -15.34 -2.95 -6.82
CA GLY A 573 -16.74 -3.32 -6.61
C GLY A 573 -17.55 -2.17 -6.01
N GLY A 574 -18.34 -2.45 -4.96
CA GLY A 574 -19.07 -1.41 -4.22
C GLY A 574 -18.22 -0.20 -3.79
N GLY A 575 -16.94 -0.39 -3.48
CA GLY A 575 -16.01 0.71 -3.20
C GLY A 575 -15.86 1.66 -4.40
N PHE A 576 -15.76 1.09 -5.60
CA PHE A 576 -15.78 1.87 -6.83
C PHE A 576 -17.16 2.44 -7.13
N GLU A 577 -18.26 1.73 -6.83
CA GLU A 577 -19.61 2.25 -7.05
C GLU A 577 -19.83 3.56 -6.29
N VAL A 578 -19.37 3.68 -5.04
CA VAL A 578 -19.40 4.97 -4.30
C VAL A 578 -18.60 6.06 -5.04
N LEU A 579 -17.38 5.74 -5.49
CA LEU A 579 -16.52 6.67 -6.22
C LEU A 579 -17.09 7.05 -7.59
N ALA A 580 -17.83 6.14 -8.23
CA ALA A 580 -18.43 6.37 -9.54
C ALA A 580 -19.47 7.50 -9.49
N HIS A 581 -20.09 7.70 -8.33
CA HIS A 581 -21.08 8.73 -8.02
C HIS A 581 -20.49 10.04 -7.48
N CYS A 582 -19.17 10.15 -7.33
CA CYS A 582 -18.50 11.40 -6.97
C CYS A 582 -18.32 12.30 -8.19
N ASP A 583 -18.38 13.62 -7.98
CA ASP A 583 -18.15 14.63 -9.02
C ASP A 583 -16.72 14.61 -9.55
N LYS A 584 -15.75 14.29 -8.67
CA LYS A 584 -14.33 14.26 -9.00
C LYS A 584 -13.58 13.24 -8.17
N LEU A 585 -12.56 12.64 -8.77
CA LEU A 585 -11.62 11.75 -8.10
C LEU A 585 -10.24 12.38 -7.97
N ILE A 586 -9.66 12.30 -6.77
CA ILE A 586 -8.26 12.59 -6.49
C ILE A 586 -7.59 11.25 -6.19
N ALA A 587 -7.06 10.61 -7.22
CA ALA A 587 -6.63 9.21 -7.14
C ALA A 587 -5.12 9.11 -6.96
N HIS A 588 -4.69 8.27 -6.02
CA HIS A 588 -3.29 7.89 -5.95
C HIS A 588 -2.87 7.12 -7.21
N THR A 589 -1.62 7.29 -7.67
CA THR A 589 -1.08 6.62 -8.86
C THR A 589 -1.19 5.08 -8.82
N ASN A 590 -1.21 4.48 -7.62
CA ASN A 590 -1.39 3.03 -7.44
C ASN A 590 -2.82 2.63 -7.04
N THR A 591 -3.82 3.49 -7.28
CA THR A 591 -5.21 3.10 -7.07
C THR A 591 -5.65 2.10 -8.14
N VAL A 592 -6.29 1.03 -7.69
CA VAL A 592 -6.89 0.01 -8.54
C VAL A 592 -8.38 0.23 -8.60
N PHE A 593 -8.91 0.48 -9.79
CA PHE A 593 -10.33 0.67 -10.05
C PHE A 593 -10.91 -0.52 -10.81
N GLY A 594 -12.13 -0.94 -10.48
CA GLY A 594 -12.77 -2.05 -11.15
C GLY A 594 -14.12 -2.43 -10.58
N LEU A 595 -14.99 -2.97 -11.42
CA LEU A 595 -16.23 -3.65 -11.03
C LEU A 595 -15.99 -5.15 -11.23
N VAL A 596 -15.79 -5.87 -10.12
CA VAL A 596 -15.25 -7.24 -10.09
C VAL A 596 -16.29 -8.29 -9.69
N GLU A 597 -17.53 -7.86 -9.43
CA GLU A 597 -18.64 -8.65 -8.94
C GLU A 597 -18.94 -9.87 -9.82
N THR A 598 -18.75 -9.75 -11.13
CA THR A 598 -18.96 -10.84 -12.10
C THR A 598 -18.02 -12.01 -11.85
N GLY A 599 -16.83 -11.75 -11.30
CA GLY A 599 -15.88 -12.76 -10.87
C GLY A 599 -16.40 -13.65 -9.73
N VAL A 600 -17.31 -13.15 -8.89
CA VAL A 600 -17.96 -13.94 -7.83
C VAL A 600 -19.37 -14.39 -8.20
N GLY A 601 -19.80 -14.14 -9.44
CA GLY A 601 -21.06 -14.62 -9.98
C GLY A 601 -22.26 -13.68 -9.75
N VAL A 602 -22.05 -12.41 -9.42
CA VAL A 602 -23.12 -11.40 -9.33
C VAL A 602 -22.80 -10.19 -10.21
N VAL A 603 -23.70 -9.23 -10.34
CA VAL A 603 -23.43 -7.95 -11.02
C VAL A 603 -23.20 -6.85 -9.98
N PRO A 604 -22.58 -5.71 -10.35
CA PRO A 604 -22.64 -4.51 -9.53
C PRO A 604 -24.10 -4.14 -9.24
N GLY A 605 -24.40 -3.76 -8.00
CA GLY A 605 -25.76 -3.54 -7.52
C GLY A 605 -26.01 -2.18 -6.90
N GLY A 606 -24.97 -1.37 -6.72
CA GLY A 606 -25.00 0.00 -6.19
C GLY A 606 -25.01 1.07 -7.27
N GLY A 607 -25.35 0.79 -8.53
CA GLY A 607 -25.33 1.76 -9.63
C GLY A 607 -24.11 1.70 -10.54
N GLY A 608 -23.21 0.73 -10.34
CA GLY A 608 -21.95 0.62 -11.09
C GLY A 608 -22.12 0.36 -12.58
N VAL A 609 -23.11 -0.45 -12.99
CA VAL A 609 -23.38 -0.73 -14.41
C VAL A 609 -23.93 0.51 -15.09
N LYS A 610 -24.89 1.17 -14.44
CA LYS A 610 -25.50 2.43 -14.86
C LYS A 610 -24.47 3.55 -15.04
N GLU A 611 -23.61 3.79 -14.05
CA GLU A 611 -22.57 4.83 -14.16
C GLU A 611 -21.55 4.49 -15.26
N THR A 612 -21.17 3.21 -15.40
CA THR A 612 -20.27 2.78 -16.48
C THR A 612 -20.89 3.02 -17.86
N LEU A 613 -22.17 2.69 -18.03
CA LEU A 613 -22.91 2.93 -19.27
C LEU A 613 -22.97 4.42 -19.61
N LEU A 614 -23.31 5.26 -18.63
CA LEU A 614 -23.38 6.71 -18.82
C LEU A 614 -22.02 7.29 -19.24
N ARG A 615 -20.93 6.88 -18.59
CA ARG A 615 -19.58 7.37 -18.91
C ARG A 615 -19.12 6.91 -20.29
N TRP A 616 -19.43 5.69 -20.69
CA TRP A 616 -19.16 5.26 -22.07
C TRP A 616 -19.98 6.02 -23.10
N TYR A 617 -21.26 6.31 -22.81
CA TYR A 617 -22.07 7.14 -23.69
C TYR A 617 -21.48 8.54 -23.82
N GLN A 618 -21.05 9.17 -22.71
CA GLN A 618 -20.37 10.47 -22.74
C GLN A 618 -19.08 10.44 -23.59
N ALA A 619 -18.33 9.33 -23.54
CA ALA A 619 -17.10 9.18 -24.31
C ALA A 619 -17.33 8.86 -25.80
N THR A 620 -18.46 8.25 -26.16
CA THR A 620 -18.71 7.71 -27.51
C THR A 620 -19.80 8.42 -28.29
N GLY A 621 -20.72 9.09 -27.62
CA GLY A 621 -21.95 9.67 -28.19
C GLY A 621 -22.94 8.64 -28.72
N ASP A 622 -22.80 7.36 -28.37
CA ASP A 622 -23.48 6.24 -29.01
C ASP A 622 -23.85 5.15 -27.99
N TRP A 623 -25.16 4.96 -27.77
CA TRP A 623 -25.67 4.01 -26.80
C TRP A 623 -25.39 2.54 -27.16
N GLU A 624 -25.32 2.17 -28.43
CA GLU A 624 -24.96 0.80 -28.82
C GLU A 624 -23.52 0.49 -28.49
N LYS A 625 -22.60 1.41 -28.79
CA LYS A 625 -21.19 1.27 -28.40
C LYS A 625 -21.03 1.30 -26.88
N ALA A 626 -21.76 2.16 -26.20
CA ALA A 626 -21.71 2.26 -24.75
C ALA A 626 -22.19 0.97 -24.07
N SER A 627 -23.31 0.39 -24.51
CA SER A 627 -23.80 -0.89 -24.02
C SER A 627 -22.82 -2.03 -24.28
N TRP A 628 -22.22 -2.10 -25.47
CA TRP A 628 -21.21 -3.12 -25.79
C TRP A 628 -19.96 -3.01 -24.91
N ASN A 629 -19.41 -1.80 -24.78
CA ASN A 629 -18.20 -1.56 -23.98
C ASN A 629 -18.45 -1.83 -22.50
N THR A 630 -19.60 -1.39 -21.97
CA THR A 630 -20.01 -1.66 -20.59
C THR A 630 -20.13 -3.16 -20.32
N TRP A 631 -20.81 -3.88 -21.23
CA TRP A 631 -20.98 -5.31 -21.13
C TRP A 631 -19.64 -6.07 -21.16
N MET A 632 -18.75 -5.73 -22.08
CA MET A 632 -17.41 -6.33 -22.17
C MET A 632 -16.57 -6.05 -20.92
N GLN A 633 -16.53 -4.80 -20.48
CA GLN A 633 -15.71 -4.38 -19.35
C GLN A 633 -16.15 -5.06 -18.05
N ILE A 634 -17.44 -5.02 -17.74
CA ILE A 634 -18.00 -5.58 -16.50
C ILE A 634 -18.07 -7.11 -16.59
N GLY A 635 -18.44 -7.66 -17.76
CA GLY A 635 -18.50 -9.12 -17.97
C GLY A 635 -17.15 -9.80 -17.74
N TYR A 636 -16.05 -9.16 -18.13
CA TYR A 636 -14.68 -9.66 -17.85
C TYR A 636 -14.15 -9.32 -16.46
N GLY A 637 -14.84 -8.48 -15.69
CA GLY A 637 -14.35 -7.95 -14.42
C GLY A 637 -13.04 -7.18 -14.58
N GLN A 638 -12.93 -6.38 -15.65
CA GLN A 638 -11.68 -5.69 -15.96
C GLN A 638 -11.32 -4.68 -14.87
N ILE A 639 -10.03 -4.60 -14.55
CA ILE A 639 -9.48 -3.66 -13.56
C ILE A 639 -8.40 -2.78 -14.20
N GLY A 640 -8.31 -1.53 -13.77
CA GLY A 640 -7.19 -0.65 -14.07
C GLY A 640 -6.30 -0.49 -12.83
N THR A 641 -5.00 -0.78 -12.94
CA THR A 641 -4.05 -0.76 -11.81
C THR A 641 -3.31 0.58 -11.63
N SER A 642 -3.72 1.59 -12.38
CA SER A 642 -3.31 2.99 -12.25
C SER A 642 -4.40 3.89 -12.85
N PRO A 643 -4.41 5.20 -12.54
CA PRO A 643 -5.32 6.16 -13.19
C PRO A 643 -5.27 6.11 -14.73
N ASP A 644 -4.08 6.03 -15.33
CA ASP A 644 -3.94 5.95 -16.80
C ASP A 644 -4.56 4.68 -17.41
N LEU A 645 -4.33 3.51 -16.80
CA LEU A 645 -4.92 2.26 -17.28
C LEU A 645 -6.45 2.26 -17.08
N SER A 646 -6.90 2.79 -15.95
CA SER A 646 -8.32 2.94 -15.61
C SER A 646 -9.06 3.89 -16.56
N ALA A 647 -8.37 4.88 -17.12
CA ALA A 647 -8.95 5.81 -18.08
C ALA A 647 -9.38 5.16 -19.40
N ARG A 648 -8.75 4.03 -19.79
CA ARG A 648 -9.14 3.27 -20.99
C ARG A 648 -10.52 2.63 -20.85
N MET A 649 -10.99 2.48 -19.62
CA MET A 649 -12.24 1.85 -19.23
C MET A 649 -13.23 2.84 -18.61
N GLN A 650 -12.97 4.15 -18.71
CA GLN A 650 -13.79 5.22 -18.13
C GLN A 650 -14.00 5.11 -16.60
N TYR A 651 -13.19 4.32 -15.89
CA TYR A 651 -13.20 4.30 -14.43
C TYR A 651 -12.60 5.58 -13.84
N TYR A 652 -11.61 6.14 -14.54
CA TYR A 652 -10.97 7.42 -14.25
C TYR A 652 -11.12 8.35 -15.46
N LEU A 653 -11.56 9.59 -15.27
CA LEU A 653 -11.85 10.51 -16.36
C LEU A 653 -10.74 11.58 -16.43
N LYS A 654 -9.85 11.49 -17.43
CA LYS A 654 -8.63 12.33 -17.51
C LYS A 654 -8.89 13.84 -17.50
N ASP A 655 -10.01 14.28 -18.07
CA ASP A 655 -10.35 15.71 -18.16
C ASP A 655 -11.07 16.22 -16.90
N ARG A 656 -11.37 15.34 -15.95
CA ARG A 656 -12.14 15.63 -14.73
C ARG A 656 -11.33 15.36 -13.45
N ASP A 657 -10.71 14.19 -13.39
CA ASP A 657 -10.06 13.63 -12.22
C ASP A 657 -8.58 14.05 -12.14
N VAL A 658 -7.96 13.90 -10.96
CA VAL A 658 -6.57 14.29 -10.71
C VAL A 658 -5.79 13.10 -10.17
N GLU A 659 -4.65 12.82 -10.77
CA GLU A 659 -3.69 11.82 -10.30
C GLU A 659 -2.71 12.46 -9.33
N VAL A 660 -2.44 11.78 -8.21
CA VAL A 660 -1.48 12.20 -7.20
C VAL A 660 -0.47 11.09 -6.94
N LEU A 661 0.82 11.38 -7.13
CA LEU A 661 1.87 10.40 -6.91
C LEU A 661 2.15 10.15 -5.43
N ASN A 662 2.14 11.21 -4.60
CA ASN A 662 2.33 11.08 -3.17
C ASN A 662 1.00 10.88 -2.44
N ARG A 663 0.82 9.68 -1.87
CA ARG A 663 -0.38 9.31 -1.11
C ARG A 663 -0.73 10.29 0.02
N ASP A 664 0.27 10.87 0.70
CA ASP A 664 0.07 11.78 1.82
C ASP A 664 -0.45 13.17 1.41
N LYS A 665 -0.54 13.44 0.09
CA LYS A 665 -1.05 14.71 -0.47
C LYS A 665 -2.51 14.61 -0.92
N LEU A 666 -3.11 13.41 -0.92
CA LEU A 666 -4.48 13.20 -1.41
C LEU A 666 -5.48 14.15 -0.76
N MET A 667 -5.46 14.26 0.57
CA MET A 667 -6.36 15.12 1.33
C MET A 667 -6.16 16.61 1.07
N HIS A 668 -4.91 17.05 0.90
CA HIS A 668 -4.62 18.44 0.57
C HIS A 668 -5.11 18.79 -0.84
N VAL A 669 -4.81 17.94 -1.82
CA VAL A 669 -5.24 18.14 -3.21
C VAL A 669 -6.78 18.08 -3.29
N ALA A 670 -7.43 17.15 -2.58
CA ALA A 670 -8.88 17.10 -2.47
C ALA A 670 -9.47 18.39 -1.89
N SER A 671 -8.89 18.94 -0.83
CA SER A 671 -9.35 20.21 -0.24
C SER A 671 -9.18 21.39 -1.22
N THR A 672 -8.10 21.40 -2.00
CA THR A 672 -7.83 22.45 -2.99
C THR A 672 -8.78 22.34 -4.18
N GLU A 673 -9.03 21.13 -4.70
CA GLU A 673 -9.99 20.89 -5.78
C GLU A 673 -11.43 21.14 -5.32
N MET A 674 -11.76 20.84 -4.07
CA MET A 674 -13.06 21.17 -3.46
C MET A 674 -13.34 22.68 -3.55
N ALA A 675 -12.38 23.49 -3.12
CA ALA A 675 -12.50 24.95 -3.17
C ALA A 675 -12.63 25.51 -4.61
N LYS A 676 -12.13 24.78 -5.62
CA LYS A 676 -12.33 25.14 -7.04
C LYS A 676 -13.75 24.79 -7.49
N LEU A 677 -14.21 23.57 -7.19
CA LEU A 677 -15.55 23.09 -7.59
C LEU A 677 -16.66 23.93 -6.96
N GLN A 678 -16.55 24.27 -5.67
CA GLN A 678 -17.57 25.03 -4.93
C GLN A 678 -18.00 26.35 -5.58
N LYS A 679 -17.12 27.01 -6.35
CA LYS A 679 -17.39 28.34 -6.93
C LYS A 679 -18.48 28.33 -8.00
N GLU A 680 -18.58 27.24 -8.76
CA GLU A 680 -19.45 27.14 -9.93
C GLU A 680 -20.23 25.81 -9.91
N TYR A 681 -20.37 25.19 -8.74
CA TYR A 681 -20.99 23.89 -8.62
C TYR A 681 -22.50 23.96 -8.87
N LEU A 682 -22.95 23.09 -9.77
CA LEU A 682 -24.36 22.74 -9.94
C LEU A 682 -24.47 21.21 -9.83
N PRO A 683 -25.43 20.70 -9.05
CA PRO A 683 -25.67 19.26 -8.98
C PRO A 683 -25.96 18.69 -10.38
N PRO A 684 -25.53 17.44 -10.66
CA PRO A 684 -25.80 16.81 -11.94
C PRO A 684 -27.31 16.66 -12.17
N ILE A 685 -27.72 16.69 -13.43
CA ILE A 685 -29.11 16.45 -13.84
C ILE A 685 -29.32 14.94 -13.94
N GLU A 686 -30.49 14.46 -13.51
CA GLU A 686 -30.85 13.04 -13.69
C GLU A 686 -30.79 12.66 -15.18
N PRO A 687 -29.96 11.66 -15.55
CA PRO A 687 -29.82 11.25 -16.94
C PRO A 687 -31.02 10.42 -17.39
N VAL A 688 -31.24 10.45 -18.69
CA VAL A 688 -32.15 9.53 -19.38
C VAL A 688 -31.30 8.59 -20.24
N PHE A 689 -31.61 7.30 -20.20
CA PHE A 689 -30.88 6.27 -20.93
C PHE A 689 -31.70 5.80 -22.12
N GLU A 690 -31.05 5.60 -23.26
CA GLU A 690 -31.65 4.92 -24.40
C GLU A 690 -30.99 3.54 -24.52
N LEU A 691 -31.74 2.49 -24.17
CA LEU A 691 -31.24 1.13 -24.24
C LEU A 691 -31.53 0.57 -25.63
N PRO A 692 -30.52 0.09 -26.37
CA PRO A 692 -30.74 -0.42 -27.72
C PRO A 692 -31.57 -1.71 -27.73
N GLY A 693 -32.08 -2.08 -28.90
CA GLY A 693 -32.96 -3.24 -29.07
C GLY A 693 -32.32 -4.62 -28.89
N SER A 694 -33.18 -5.63 -28.83
CA SER A 694 -32.85 -7.03 -28.53
C SER A 694 -31.89 -7.71 -29.52
N ALA A 695 -31.68 -7.16 -30.72
CA ALA A 695 -30.68 -7.65 -31.67
C ALA A 695 -29.26 -7.74 -31.04
N MET A 696 -28.93 -6.82 -30.13
CA MET A 696 -27.65 -6.82 -29.44
C MET A 696 -27.53 -7.94 -28.40
N ILE A 697 -28.63 -8.32 -27.73
CA ILE A 697 -28.65 -9.48 -26.82
C ILE A 697 -28.20 -10.74 -27.56
N LYS A 698 -28.74 -10.96 -28.77
CA LYS A 698 -28.35 -12.11 -29.60
C LYS A 698 -26.86 -12.10 -29.89
N LYS A 699 -26.32 -10.97 -30.33
CA LYS A 699 -24.89 -10.80 -30.62
C LYS A 699 -24.00 -11.09 -29.40
N MET A 700 -24.37 -10.58 -28.23
CA MET A 700 -23.66 -10.83 -26.96
C MET A 700 -23.72 -12.31 -26.55
N SER A 701 -24.89 -12.94 -26.69
CA SER A 701 -25.09 -14.36 -26.39
C SER A 701 -24.29 -15.27 -27.32
N ASP A 702 -24.24 -14.95 -28.61
CA ASP A 702 -23.46 -15.67 -29.62
C ASP A 702 -21.96 -15.55 -29.33
N PHE A 703 -21.47 -14.36 -28.96
CA PHE A 703 -20.08 -14.15 -28.53
C PHE A 703 -19.72 -15.05 -27.34
N MET A 704 -20.55 -15.06 -26.29
CA MET A 704 -20.30 -15.91 -25.12
C MET A 704 -20.39 -17.39 -25.47
N GLN A 705 -21.34 -17.77 -26.33
CA GLN A 705 -21.48 -19.16 -26.76
C GLN A 705 -20.23 -19.64 -27.50
N ASN A 706 -19.69 -18.82 -28.41
CA ASN A 706 -18.47 -19.15 -29.14
C ASN A 706 -17.27 -19.26 -28.18
N GLY A 707 -17.13 -18.33 -27.23
CA GLY A 707 -16.06 -18.40 -26.23
C GLY A 707 -16.15 -19.64 -25.32
N ILE A 708 -17.37 -20.14 -25.01
CA ILE A 708 -17.53 -21.43 -24.32
C ILE A 708 -17.04 -22.59 -25.19
N HIS A 709 -17.42 -22.63 -26.48
CA HIS A 709 -16.94 -23.68 -27.40
C HIS A 709 -15.41 -23.67 -27.57
N GLU A 710 -14.79 -22.49 -27.50
CA GLU A 710 -13.34 -22.30 -27.57
C GLU A 710 -12.62 -22.52 -26.23
N GLY A 711 -13.36 -22.79 -25.14
CA GLY A 711 -12.79 -22.99 -23.80
C GLY A 711 -12.27 -21.71 -23.14
N LEU A 712 -12.66 -20.53 -23.64
CA LEU A 712 -12.32 -19.23 -23.05
C LEU A 712 -13.21 -18.87 -21.85
N PHE A 713 -14.46 -19.34 -21.87
CA PHE A 713 -15.46 -19.07 -20.84
C PHE A 713 -16.12 -20.35 -20.34
N PHE A 714 -16.67 -20.28 -19.14
CA PHE A 714 -17.52 -21.32 -18.59
C PHE A 714 -19.00 -21.00 -18.78
N PRO A 715 -19.91 -21.99 -18.69
CA PRO A 715 -21.34 -21.76 -18.80
C PRO A 715 -21.87 -20.67 -17.86
N HIS A 716 -21.40 -20.61 -16.60
CA HIS A 716 -21.89 -19.58 -15.68
C HIS A 716 -21.33 -18.18 -15.98
N ASP A 717 -20.16 -18.07 -16.62
CA ASP A 717 -19.66 -16.78 -17.10
C ASP A 717 -20.64 -16.17 -18.12
N LYS A 718 -21.21 -17.01 -19.00
CA LYS A 718 -22.28 -16.57 -19.92
C LYS A 718 -23.53 -16.16 -19.14
N THR A 719 -23.97 -16.93 -18.16
CA THR A 719 -25.14 -16.58 -17.33
C THR A 719 -25.00 -15.19 -16.71
N VAL A 720 -23.85 -14.93 -16.08
CA VAL A 720 -23.56 -13.63 -15.43
C VAL A 720 -23.45 -12.51 -16.47
N ALA A 721 -22.70 -12.72 -17.55
CA ALA A 721 -22.56 -11.72 -18.61
C ALA A 721 -23.91 -11.37 -19.27
N MET A 722 -24.80 -12.33 -19.45
CA MET A 722 -26.12 -12.05 -20.03
C MET A 722 -27.04 -11.28 -19.07
N GLN A 723 -26.88 -11.42 -17.75
CA GLN A 723 -27.56 -10.55 -16.78
C GLN A 723 -27.04 -9.10 -16.84
N VAL A 724 -25.76 -8.87 -17.11
CA VAL A 724 -25.25 -7.53 -17.45
C VAL A 724 -25.91 -6.99 -18.73
N ALA A 725 -26.08 -7.85 -19.74
CA ALA A 725 -26.71 -7.47 -21.01
C ALA A 725 -28.18 -7.03 -20.82
N GLU A 726 -28.94 -7.72 -19.95
CA GLU A 726 -30.33 -7.35 -19.61
C GLU A 726 -30.46 -5.97 -18.94
N ILE A 727 -29.39 -5.47 -18.31
CA ILE A 727 -29.37 -4.13 -17.72
C ILE A 727 -29.20 -3.06 -18.81
N VAL A 728 -28.28 -3.29 -19.76
CA VAL A 728 -27.84 -2.27 -20.73
C VAL A 728 -28.52 -2.36 -22.11
N VAL A 729 -29.45 -3.30 -22.29
CA VAL A 729 -30.17 -3.55 -23.55
C VAL A 729 -31.66 -3.77 -23.28
N ASN A 730 -32.51 -3.33 -24.22
CA ASN A 730 -33.90 -3.71 -24.27
C ASN A 730 -34.06 -5.16 -24.75
N SER A 731 -34.12 -6.11 -23.84
CA SER A 731 -34.29 -7.52 -24.17
C SER A 731 -35.69 -7.89 -24.66
N ALA A 732 -36.69 -7.02 -24.47
CA ALA A 732 -38.10 -7.33 -24.73
C ALA A 732 -38.57 -6.97 -26.16
N ASP A 733 -37.90 -6.06 -26.85
CA ASP A 733 -38.31 -5.54 -28.15
C ASP A 733 -37.10 -5.34 -29.08
N GLU A 734 -37.31 -5.33 -30.40
CA GLU A 734 -36.25 -5.04 -31.38
C GLU A 734 -35.90 -3.54 -31.43
N ASN A 735 -36.77 -2.67 -30.94
CA ASN A 735 -36.56 -1.23 -30.88
C ASN A 735 -35.86 -0.80 -29.59
N SER A 736 -35.22 0.38 -29.63
CA SER A 736 -34.69 1.01 -28.42
C SER A 736 -35.82 1.40 -27.46
N ILE A 737 -35.48 1.49 -26.17
CA ILE A 737 -36.39 2.00 -25.13
C ILE A 737 -35.68 3.09 -24.33
N THR A 738 -36.42 4.17 -24.08
CA THR A 738 -35.99 5.22 -23.17
C THR A 738 -36.37 4.85 -21.74
N VAL A 739 -35.41 4.89 -20.81
CA VAL A 739 -35.61 4.55 -19.40
C VAL A 739 -35.02 5.62 -18.48
N SER A 740 -35.60 5.73 -17.29
CA SER A 740 -35.13 6.63 -16.24
C SER A 740 -33.89 6.07 -15.52
N GLU A 741 -33.22 6.91 -14.73
CA GLU A 741 -32.15 6.44 -13.84
C GLU A 741 -32.66 5.41 -12.82
N GLN A 742 -33.88 5.57 -12.31
CA GLN A 742 -34.48 4.63 -11.37
C GLN A 742 -34.72 3.26 -12.02
N ASP A 743 -35.16 3.23 -13.28
CA ASP A 743 -35.32 1.98 -14.03
C ASP A 743 -34.00 1.22 -14.17
N MET A 744 -32.88 1.94 -14.35
CA MET A 744 -31.55 1.34 -14.41
C MET A 744 -31.14 0.73 -13.07
N TYR A 745 -31.37 1.43 -11.96
CA TYR A 745 -31.16 0.88 -10.62
C TYR A 745 -32.00 -0.38 -10.36
N ASP A 746 -33.27 -0.37 -10.77
CA ASP A 746 -34.17 -1.51 -10.62
C ASP A 746 -33.75 -2.71 -11.48
N ARG A 747 -33.20 -2.46 -12.68
CA ARG A 747 -32.59 -3.50 -13.54
C ARG A 747 -31.38 -4.14 -12.87
N GLU A 748 -30.48 -3.35 -12.28
CA GLU A 748 -29.31 -3.88 -11.57
C GLU A 748 -29.72 -4.76 -10.37
N ARG A 749 -30.63 -4.28 -9.50
CA ARG A 749 -31.08 -5.08 -8.34
C ARG A 749 -31.71 -6.40 -8.79
N ARG A 750 -32.54 -6.37 -9.83
CA ARG A 750 -33.18 -7.57 -10.37
C ARG A 750 -32.15 -8.57 -10.89
N ALA A 751 -31.18 -8.10 -11.67
CA ALA A 751 -30.10 -8.93 -12.19
C ALA A 751 -29.26 -9.55 -11.07
N PHE A 752 -28.93 -8.76 -10.04
CA PHE A 752 -28.24 -9.25 -8.85
C PHE A 752 -29.03 -10.37 -8.16
N LEU A 753 -30.32 -10.14 -7.87
CA LEU A 753 -31.18 -11.10 -7.18
C LEU A 753 -31.38 -12.39 -7.98
N ASN A 754 -31.45 -12.31 -9.32
CA ASN A 754 -31.52 -13.47 -10.19
C ASN A 754 -30.25 -14.32 -10.07
N LEU A 755 -29.08 -13.68 -10.13
CA LEU A 755 -27.79 -14.37 -10.02
C LEU A 755 -27.55 -14.95 -8.63
N ALA A 756 -27.91 -14.21 -7.57
CA ALA A 756 -27.76 -14.66 -6.18
C ALA A 756 -28.53 -15.96 -5.87
N LYS A 757 -29.56 -16.29 -6.66
CA LYS A 757 -30.34 -17.53 -6.56
C LYS A 757 -29.72 -18.71 -7.30
N THR A 758 -28.69 -18.50 -8.11
CA THR A 758 -28.05 -19.57 -8.87
C THR A 758 -27.11 -20.39 -7.98
N PRO A 759 -27.15 -21.74 -8.06
CA PRO A 759 -26.23 -22.59 -7.31
C PRO A 759 -24.76 -22.26 -7.57
N GLU A 760 -24.42 -21.94 -8.83
CA GLU A 760 -23.06 -21.66 -9.28
C GLU A 760 -22.46 -20.43 -8.59
N THR A 761 -23.26 -19.37 -8.39
CA THR A 761 -22.85 -18.16 -7.66
C THR A 761 -22.57 -18.46 -6.19
N ILE A 762 -23.38 -19.31 -5.54
CA ILE A 762 -23.13 -19.73 -4.15
C ILE A 762 -21.76 -20.42 -4.05
N VAL A 763 -21.44 -21.29 -5.01
CA VAL A 763 -20.14 -21.97 -5.01
C VAL A 763 -19.00 -20.99 -5.27
N ARG A 764 -19.15 -20.01 -6.19
CA ARG A 764 -18.12 -18.98 -6.42
C ARG A 764 -17.85 -18.15 -5.16
N ILE A 765 -18.90 -17.63 -4.51
CA ILE A 765 -18.78 -16.85 -3.27
C ILE A 765 -18.15 -17.69 -2.15
N SER A 766 -18.64 -18.91 -1.96
CA SER A 766 -18.14 -19.80 -0.88
C SER A 766 -16.68 -20.16 -1.12
N SER A 767 -16.30 -20.51 -2.36
CA SER A 767 -14.91 -20.81 -2.72
C SER A 767 -13.99 -19.61 -2.47
N LEU A 768 -14.38 -18.41 -2.88
CA LEU A 768 -13.56 -17.21 -2.67
C LEU A 768 -13.35 -16.95 -1.17
N LEU A 769 -14.39 -17.07 -0.36
CA LEU A 769 -14.31 -16.86 1.09
C LEU A 769 -13.50 -17.96 1.80
N ASP A 770 -13.67 -19.22 1.41
CA ASP A 770 -13.08 -20.37 2.08
C ASP A 770 -11.63 -20.63 1.62
N THR A 771 -11.31 -20.35 0.37
CA THR A 771 -10.03 -20.70 -0.26
C THR A 771 -9.21 -19.49 -0.72
N GLY A 772 -9.82 -18.31 -0.81
CA GLY A 772 -9.20 -17.11 -1.38
C GLY A 772 -9.24 -17.04 -2.91
N GLU A 773 -9.78 -18.07 -3.58
CA GLU A 773 -9.93 -18.12 -5.03
C GLU A 773 -11.37 -18.43 -5.41
N ALA A 774 -11.96 -17.60 -6.28
CA ALA A 774 -13.25 -17.91 -6.88
C ALA A 774 -13.06 -19.05 -7.89
N ILE A 775 -13.85 -20.12 -7.76
CA ILE A 775 -13.88 -21.14 -8.80
C ILE A 775 -14.44 -20.55 -10.11
N ARG A 776 -14.00 -21.10 -11.24
CA ARG A 776 -14.68 -20.87 -12.53
C ARG A 776 -15.47 -22.12 -12.88
N ASN A 777 -16.77 -21.95 -13.07
CA ASN A 777 -17.78 -22.99 -13.31
C ASN A 777 -18.77 -22.57 -14.38
#